data_AF-A0A518F193-F1
#
_entry.id   AF-A0A518F193-F1
#
_cell.length_a   1.000
_cell.length_b   1.000
_cell.length_c   1.000
_cell.angle_alpha   90.00
_cell.angle_beta   90.00
_cell.angle_gamma   90.00
#
_symmetry.space_group_name_H-M   'P 1'
#
loop_
_entity.id
_entity.type
_entity.pdbx_description
1 polymer ?
#
loop_
_entity_poly.entity_id
_entity_poly.type
_entity_poly.pdbx_seq_one_letter_code
_entity_poly.pdbx_strand_id
1 'polypeptide(L)'
;MSNQGSLLPIAVCCLLTGALAPFAMAQEGAEVPPASRTLSTHGAHILELGRSAHAPSEDHNEAERIGAAIARQRRSHPTATDVTPNAAGSPTTPGPTDRAPIHGIDDDFIVFGYLQSETQVFHQRWHALTHVGSRFVGFDSAGNLTGTSAFTNRSSYLKAGGAADTAGVKMILVLASFDDGAGGAIASVMTSASRRANLVNQLVNLLANDSYCHGVSIDIEFSWGSAVRDGLTAFMAQLRAGLDGLGPGYELSIYTNAIFSSNQWDFDAETGITPSIDYMLYSMYDWASGSTPHAISDFDNCLGSSKMHAYLNDGLPPEKLVPVISAYSRQWSNTASYDVAGTSPSSSGFTDGLFDVTLNSSIGTPAQNYVTGDEAAWYTWNSGSQRVRTFEGLEGMEYKIRHALSLQDPSGRWSGRRIGGVGFWSLMWMAEFTSIDPRTGGSVARTRTYPHVYEMLHEIFAPPGTRAYSLDSFSGLDPRWRDPNLARDTVGDSNGDSSLALVPAPAGEGNAMRIAYDFEGSGANRAVVAHEVLASPLAPTVTDTNSVLGVVSASTKLKAFVLVTQPQAGYTMRMLAVDGSRQLESSPSISLAQPGWHVLTWDLTDPFSVAGFPTQEPAFFSGNSILNSTGLGARDIGFYGFVIEGTGDAVGEVIVDSITYEHVDPEQKSYRINEFRYAESGLEFVEIHGPAGPLPSGLTLRTYGASNGTVAREFPLSGSIPDMGGGFGLFVAGDPGTPNVASTTGFSAAGDDLSNLNPTGLQLLNVSSQHVYDNVVYEAFGGLGDLIRRETLGVTSGGWPWFGEIANGFDGSGARYTAGRYPDGLDTGRNAEDFSFQAASPGEPNGDRLTLPATFDFETASPAFFSTFGSVLRSSPLAAGIPASPGGGLAWRCVDPSGGGVIGIAGDAALGRTRGYTVTGDLYVPSSTDPAQAIALGICGSQGSRFFPADSDARLSGYENGYWLIYENRAGVNLNDGRIDHGLIWELVHASHDQMDGEPVQLMEALPNFVLGIAEGQWVPFSITLDPYEPTGGQLVVILNDREIFRGALPEGGRRSGAFQVGFRENHAGPPIASEGTWIDNLHIDHAGPESQAGSDPD
;
A
#
# COMPACT_ATOMS: atom_id res chain seq x y z
N MET A 1 23.41 -20.40 -43.57
CA MET A 1 24.66 -20.85 -44.23
C MET A 1 25.76 -20.87 -43.18
N SER A 2 26.75 -21.76 -43.28
CA SER A 2 27.83 -21.91 -42.30
C SER A 2 28.89 -20.81 -42.38
N ASN A 3 29.44 -20.39 -41.24
CA ASN A 3 30.90 -20.38 -41.04
C ASN A 3 31.29 -20.28 -39.56
N GLN A 4 32.49 -20.80 -39.25
CA GLN A 4 33.05 -20.91 -37.90
C GLN A 4 34.13 -19.85 -37.62
N GLY A 5 34.36 -19.61 -36.32
CA GLY A 5 35.67 -19.25 -35.76
C GLY A 5 35.57 -18.31 -34.55
N SER A 6 36.38 -18.39 -33.48
CA SER A 6 37.28 -19.44 -32.97
C SER A 6 38.07 -18.90 -31.76
N LEU A 7 38.22 -19.67 -30.66
CA LEU A 7 39.32 -19.62 -29.65
C LEU A 7 39.35 -18.36 -28.73
N LEU A 8 39.80 -18.35 -27.45
CA LEU A 8 40.34 -19.34 -26.48
C LEU A 8 40.09 -18.82 -25.01
N PRO A 9 40.21 -19.65 -23.95
CA PRO A 9 39.90 -19.28 -22.55
C PRO A 9 41.15 -19.04 -21.67
N ILE A 10 40.93 -18.50 -20.45
CA ILE A 10 41.88 -18.55 -19.31
C ILE A 10 41.13 -19.05 -18.06
N ALA A 11 41.80 -19.85 -17.23
CA ALA A 11 41.31 -20.40 -15.97
C ALA A 11 42.40 -20.32 -14.88
N VAL A 12 42.03 -20.64 -13.62
CA VAL A 12 42.81 -20.85 -12.35
C VAL A 12 42.14 -20.01 -11.24
N CYS A 13 41.29 -20.57 -10.37
CA CYS A 13 41.52 -21.52 -9.24
C CYS A 13 41.97 -20.87 -7.92
N CYS A 14 41.19 -21.07 -6.85
CA CYS A 14 41.71 -21.55 -5.55
C CYS A 14 40.58 -22.11 -4.64
N LEU A 15 40.85 -23.21 -3.94
CA LEU A 15 39.99 -23.79 -2.88
C LEU A 15 40.43 -23.29 -1.49
N LEU A 16 39.54 -23.42 -0.49
CA LEU A 16 39.90 -23.97 0.83
C LEU A 16 38.67 -24.49 1.62
N THR A 17 38.94 -25.36 2.60
CA THR A 17 37.98 -26.28 3.25
C THR A 17 37.99 -26.16 4.77
N GLY A 18 36.89 -26.47 5.46
CA GLY A 18 36.84 -26.67 6.92
C GLY A 18 35.55 -27.37 7.37
N ALA A 19 35.60 -28.24 8.40
CA ALA A 19 34.49 -29.15 8.74
C ALA A 19 34.46 -29.60 10.22
N LEU A 20 33.25 -29.99 10.70
CA LEU A 20 32.95 -30.81 11.91
C LEU A 20 33.26 -30.15 13.29
N ALA A 21 32.61 -30.44 14.43
CA ALA A 21 31.56 -31.40 14.85
C ALA A 21 30.81 -30.88 16.14
N PRO A 22 29.72 -31.54 16.63
CA PRO A 22 28.82 -31.00 17.68
C PRO A 22 29.02 -31.57 19.10
N PHE A 23 28.32 -31.00 20.10
CA PHE A 23 28.14 -31.58 21.46
C PHE A 23 26.74 -31.28 22.05
N ALA A 24 26.31 -32.04 23.07
CA ALA A 24 24.92 -32.08 23.59
C ALA A 24 24.85 -32.18 25.14
N MET A 25 23.62 -32.25 25.68
CA MET A 25 23.19 -32.44 27.10
C MET A 25 23.16 -31.17 28.00
N ALA A 26 22.28 -31.05 29.01
CA ALA A 26 21.04 -31.77 29.39
C ALA A 26 20.22 -31.01 30.46
N GLN A 27 18.99 -31.49 30.69
CA GLN A 27 17.97 -31.19 31.73
C GLN A 27 18.38 -30.42 33.01
N GLU A 28 17.51 -29.47 33.41
CA GLU A 28 17.27 -29.07 34.80
C GLU A 28 16.01 -29.75 35.40
N GLY A 29 15.79 -29.61 36.71
CA GLY A 29 14.55 -29.99 37.36
C GLY A 29 14.40 -29.50 38.80
N ALA A 30 13.15 -29.64 39.30
CA ALA A 30 12.66 -29.43 40.67
C ALA A 30 12.26 -28.00 41.10
N GLU A 31 10.94 -27.78 41.13
CA GLU A 31 10.25 -26.76 41.93
C GLU A 31 10.36 -27.04 43.45
N VAL A 32 10.02 -26.04 44.30
CA VAL A 32 8.94 -26.11 45.33
C VAL A 32 8.93 -24.80 46.20
N PRO A 33 7.76 -24.35 46.74
CA PRO A 33 7.48 -22.95 47.16
C PRO A 33 7.46 -22.83 48.72
N PRO A 34 6.61 -22.03 49.45
CA PRO A 34 5.65 -20.95 49.12
C PRO A 34 5.60 -19.73 50.10
N ALA A 35 4.67 -18.78 49.87
CA ALA A 35 3.54 -18.42 50.78
C ALA A 35 3.17 -16.92 50.94
N SER A 36 1.92 -16.57 50.58
CA SER A 36 0.97 -15.74 51.37
C SER A 36 1.28 -14.22 51.59
N ARG A 37 0.35 -13.28 51.91
CA ARG A 37 -1.06 -13.35 52.37
C ARG A 37 -1.75 -11.94 52.33
N THR A 38 -3.04 -11.88 51.96
CA THR A 38 -4.15 -11.02 52.52
C THR A 38 -4.16 -9.47 52.62
N LEU A 39 -5.35 -8.90 52.27
CA LEU A 39 -6.11 -7.80 52.93
C LEU A 39 -5.57 -6.33 52.81
N SER A 40 -6.36 -5.24 52.76
CA SER A 40 -7.83 -5.04 52.74
C SER A 40 -8.31 -3.56 52.54
N THR A 41 -9.54 -3.40 51.98
CA THR A 41 -10.64 -2.46 52.39
C THR A 41 -10.60 -0.92 52.25
N HIS A 42 -11.71 -0.40 51.67
CA HIS A 42 -12.47 0.86 51.94
C HIS A 42 -11.89 2.20 51.42
N GLY A 43 -12.67 3.18 50.94
CA GLY A 43 -14.12 3.18 50.57
C GLY A 43 -14.78 4.59 50.54
N ALA A 44 -15.82 4.77 49.68
CA ALA A 44 -16.89 5.82 49.67
C ALA A 44 -16.47 7.35 49.65
N HIS A 45 -17.27 8.35 49.24
CA HIS A 45 -18.73 8.53 49.17
C HIS A 45 -19.12 9.85 48.42
N ILE A 46 -20.37 9.96 47.91
CA ILE A 46 -21.27 11.16 47.82
C ILE A 46 -21.39 12.04 46.53
N LEU A 47 -22.63 12.03 45.97
CA LEU A 47 -23.59 13.05 45.42
C LEU A 47 -23.12 14.50 45.01
N GLU A 48 -23.82 15.34 44.19
CA GLU A 48 -25.21 15.36 43.66
C GLU A 48 -25.47 16.27 42.40
N LEU A 49 -26.51 15.93 41.64
CA LEU A 49 -27.42 16.70 40.72
C LEU A 49 -27.19 18.18 40.29
N GLY A 50 -27.51 18.46 39.00
CA GLY A 50 -27.93 19.80 38.52
C GLY A 50 -28.49 19.82 37.06
N ARG A 51 -29.66 20.43 36.82
CA ARG A 51 -30.32 20.58 35.49
C ARG A 51 -30.35 22.05 35.04
N SER A 52 -30.36 22.33 33.73
CA SER A 52 -31.53 22.87 32.98
C SER A 52 -31.20 23.31 31.54
N ALA A 53 -32.23 23.46 30.70
CA ALA A 53 -32.14 23.72 29.26
C ALA A 53 -32.36 25.20 28.90
N HIS A 54 -31.94 25.62 27.69
CA HIS A 54 -32.74 26.50 26.80
C HIS A 54 -32.17 26.59 25.36
N ALA A 55 -33.08 26.53 24.38
CA ALA A 55 -32.93 27.08 23.01
C ALA A 55 -33.95 28.26 22.87
N PRO A 56 -33.96 29.12 21.81
CA PRO A 56 -34.18 28.72 20.40
C PRO A 56 -33.62 29.66 19.28
N SER A 57 -34.02 29.39 18.02
CA SER A 57 -34.17 30.29 16.83
C SER A 57 -32.92 30.95 16.21
N GLU A 58 -32.83 31.27 14.91
CA GLU A 58 -33.39 30.85 13.58
C GLU A 58 -32.89 31.90 12.54
N ASP A 59 -32.97 31.58 11.24
CA ASP A 59 -33.03 32.49 10.06
C ASP A 59 -31.79 33.21 9.44
N HIS A 60 -31.36 32.63 8.30
CA HIS A 60 -31.39 33.17 6.91
C HIS A 60 -30.40 34.23 6.33
N ASN A 61 -29.74 33.77 5.23
CA ASN A 61 -29.53 34.39 3.90
C ASN A 61 -28.56 35.58 3.65
N GLU A 62 -27.53 35.33 2.82
CA GLU A 62 -27.10 36.00 1.55
C GLU A 62 -25.59 35.73 1.30
N ALA A 63 -24.95 35.79 0.11
CA ALA A 63 -25.28 35.55 -1.30
C ALA A 63 -24.08 36.06 -2.17
N GLU A 64 -23.49 35.18 -3.00
CA GLU A 64 -22.69 35.43 -4.23
C GLU A 64 -21.32 36.19 -4.26
N ARG A 65 -20.46 35.75 -5.22
CA ARG A 65 -19.20 36.33 -5.79
C ARG A 65 -17.94 36.09 -4.91
N ILE A 66 -16.73 35.71 -5.36
CA ILE A 66 -16.00 35.56 -6.66
C ILE A 66 -15.03 34.34 -6.48
N GLY A 67 -14.53 33.56 -7.46
CA GLY A 67 -14.79 33.49 -8.91
C GLY A 67 -13.52 33.22 -9.78
N ALA A 68 -13.30 31.96 -10.17
CA ALA A 68 -12.33 31.44 -11.18
C ALA A 68 -10.81 31.41 -10.88
N ALA A 69 -10.35 30.30 -10.31
CA ALA A 69 -9.06 29.64 -10.56
C ALA A 69 -9.17 28.15 -10.15
N ILE A 70 -8.15 27.33 -10.46
CA ILE A 70 -8.04 25.87 -10.19
C ILE A 70 -8.84 24.98 -11.17
N ALA A 71 -8.10 24.35 -12.09
CA ALA A 71 -8.54 23.23 -12.92
C ALA A 71 -7.49 22.11 -12.84
N ARG A 72 -7.44 21.46 -11.67
CA ARG A 72 -6.91 20.10 -11.46
C ARG A 72 -7.87 19.38 -10.54
N GLN A 73 -8.97 18.87 -11.11
CA GLN A 73 -9.97 18.13 -10.35
C GLN A 73 -9.65 16.63 -10.48
N ARG A 74 -8.72 16.12 -9.65
CA ARG A 74 -8.76 14.69 -9.28
C ARG A 74 -10.12 14.45 -8.62
N ARG A 75 -10.76 13.30 -8.88
CA ARG A 75 -12.08 13.01 -8.32
C ARG A 75 -11.91 12.55 -6.87
N SER A 76 -12.12 13.45 -5.92
CA SER A 76 -12.21 13.10 -4.50
C SER A 76 -13.27 12.01 -4.28
N HIS A 77 -12.85 10.78 -3.98
CA HIS A 77 -13.72 9.82 -3.33
C HIS A 77 -13.98 10.28 -1.88
N PRO A 78 -15.13 9.92 -1.27
CA PRO A 78 -15.38 10.21 0.13
C PRO A 78 -14.38 9.45 1.00
N THR A 79 -13.89 10.12 2.05
CA THR A 79 -13.06 9.52 3.09
C THR A 79 -13.75 8.29 3.70
N ALA A 80 -13.01 7.19 3.84
CA ALA A 80 -13.49 6.02 4.55
C ALA A 80 -13.72 6.41 6.03
N THR A 81 -14.94 6.21 6.53
CA THR A 81 -15.26 6.44 7.94
C THR A 81 -14.76 5.27 8.77
N ASP A 82 -13.91 5.53 9.75
CA ASP A 82 -13.32 4.49 10.58
C ASP A 82 -14.34 3.85 11.55
N VAL A 83 -14.10 2.59 11.93
CA VAL A 83 -15.05 1.76 12.68
C VAL A 83 -14.59 1.59 14.13
N THR A 84 -15.07 2.46 15.00
CA THR A 84 -14.88 2.31 16.45
C THR A 84 -15.45 0.97 16.97
N PRO A 85 -14.80 0.27 17.91
CA PRO A 85 -15.39 -0.88 18.59
C PRO A 85 -16.57 -0.42 19.47
N ASN A 86 -17.79 -0.77 19.06
CA ASN A 86 -19.01 -0.26 19.70
C ASN A 86 -19.12 -0.59 21.20
N ALA A 87 -19.16 0.45 22.04
CA ALA A 87 -19.89 0.39 23.30
C ALA A 87 -21.39 0.17 23.02
N ALA A 88 -22.07 -0.62 23.85
CA ALA A 88 -23.41 -1.15 23.56
C ALA A 88 -24.52 -0.06 23.43
N GLY A 89 -24.73 0.44 22.22
CA GLY A 89 -25.83 1.31 21.78
C GLY A 89 -26.84 0.59 20.88
N SER A 90 -28.00 1.22 20.62
CA SER A 90 -29.07 0.62 19.81
C SER A 90 -28.65 0.33 18.36
N PRO A 91 -29.15 -0.75 17.71
CA PRO A 91 -28.79 -1.10 16.35
C PRO A 91 -29.32 -0.04 15.37
N THR A 92 -28.42 0.78 14.84
CA THR A 92 -28.63 1.54 13.61
C THR A 92 -28.75 0.56 12.44
N THR A 93 -29.66 0.83 11.52
CA THR A 93 -29.75 0.05 10.28
C THR A 93 -28.51 0.36 9.44
N PRO A 94 -27.71 -0.63 8.99
CA PRO A 94 -26.50 -0.36 8.21
C PRO A 94 -26.85 0.40 6.93
N GLY A 95 -26.13 1.49 6.70
CA GLY A 95 -26.37 2.41 5.60
C GLY A 95 -25.53 2.07 4.36
N PRO A 96 -25.71 2.79 3.25
CA PRO A 96 -24.84 2.68 2.08
C PRO A 96 -23.37 3.10 2.33
N THR A 97 -23.06 3.65 3.50
CA THR A 97 -21.74 4.13 3.93
C THR A 97 -20.76 3.00 4.25
N ASP A 98 -21.25 1.82 4.61
CA ASP A 98 -20.41 0.70 5.08
C ASP A 98 -19.82 -0.13 3.92
N ARG A 99 -19.91 0.39 2.68
CA ARG A 99 -19.47 -0.28 1.45
C ARG A 99 -17.96 -0.18 1.29
N ALA A 100 -17.32 -1.29 0.93
CA ALA A 100 -15.97 -1.22 0.36
C ALA A 100 -16.01 -0.40 -0.95
N PRO A 101 -14.97 0.40 -1.26
CA PRO A 101 -14.91 1.12 -2.51
C PRO A 101 -14.92 0.15 -3.71
N ILE A 102 -15.52 0.59 -4.82
CA ILE A 102 -15.58 -0.20 -6.07
C ILE A 102 -14.17 -0.41 -6.65
N HIS A 103 -13.30 0.57 -6.40
CA HIS A 103 -11.86 0.53 -6.64
C HIS A 103 -11.14 0.06 -5.38
N GLY A 104 -10.51 -1.10 -5.45
CA GLY A 104 -9.70 -1.66 -4.36
C GLY A 104 -8.21 -1.32 -4.43
N ILE A 105 -7.80 -0.59 -5.46
CA ILE A 105 -6.41 -0.23 -5.76
C ILE A 105 -6.27 1.29 -5.57
N ASP A 106 -5.19 1.72 -4.93
CA ASP A 106 -4.83 3.13 -4.79
C ASP A 106 -4.60 3.78 -6.17
N ASP A 107 -5.08 5.02 -6.34
CA ASP A 107 -5.02 5.76 -7.61
C ASP A 107 -3.57 6.00 -8.09
N ASP A 108 -2.58 5.89 -7.20
CA ASP A 108 -1.17 6.00 -7.53
C ASP A 108 -0.57 4.74 -8.22
N PHE A 109 -1.28 3.60 -8.28
CA PHE A 109 -0.78 2.36 -8.88
C PHE A 109 -1.47 1.97 -10.21
N ILE A 110 -0.65 1.69 -11.22
CA ILE A 110 -1.06 1.10 -12.49
C ILE A 110 -1.02 -0.42 -12.39
N VAL A 111 -2.18 -1.06 -12.50
CA VAL A 111 -2.32 -2.49 -12.76
C VAL A 111 -2.79 -2.66 -14.19
N PHE A 112 -1.86 -2.93 -15.11
CA PHE A 112 -2.10 -2.94 -16.56
C PHE A 112 -2.26 -4.35 -17.13
N GLY A 113 -3.47 -4.73 -17.55
CA GLY A 113 -3.73 -6.02 -18.16
C GLY A 113 -3.77 -5.99 -19.70
N TYR A 114 -2.85 -6.64 -20.39
CA TYR A 114 -2.94 -6.81 -21.85
C TYR A 114 -4.02 -7.84 -22.26
N LEU A 115 -4.75 -7.56 -23.35
CA LEU A 115 -5.67 -8.51 -23.98
C LEU A 115 -5.12 -9.08 -25.30
N GLN A 116 -4.76 -10.36 -25.30
CA GLN A 116 -4.53 -11.13 -26.54
C GLN A 116 -5.85 -11.59 -27.18
N SER A 117 -6.84 -11.91 -26.34
CA SER A 117 -8.20 -12.31 -26.72
C SER A 117 -9.21 -11.72 -25.75
N GLU A 118 -10.44 -11.56 -26.21
CA GLU A 118 -11.59 -11.13 -25.39
C GLU A 118 -12.44 -12.33 -24.93
N THR A 119 -12.07 -13.56 -25.28
CA THR A 119 -12.80 -14.80 -24.94
C THR A 119 -12.92 -15.06 -23.44
N GLN A 120 -12.10 -14.41 -22.61
CA GLN A 120 -12.09 -14.53 -21.15
C GLN A 120 -12.39 -13.19 -20.45
N VAL A 121 -12.82 -12.16 -21.20
CA VAL A 121 -12.98 -10.79 -20.66
C VAL A 121 -14.04 -10.72 -19.56
N PHE A 122 -15.02 -11.63 -19.57
CA PHE A 122 -16.08 -11.71 -18.57
C PHE A 122 -15.67 -12.39 -17.24
N HIS A 123 -14.45 -12.92 -17.15
CA HIS A 123 -13.90 -13.53 -15.92
C HIS A 123 -12.90 -12.63 -15.18
N GLN A 124 -12.57 -11.46 -15.72
CA GLN A 124 -11.58 -10.56 -15.12
C GLN A 124 -12.11 -10.01 -13.78
N ARG A 125 -11.26 -9.96 -12.76
CA ARG A 125 -11.60 -9.32 -11.47
C ARG A 125 -11.32 -7.82 -11.59
N TRP A 126 -12.30 -7.09 -12.12
CA TRP A 126 -12.14 -5.68 -12.50
C TRP A 126 -11.72 -4.76 -11.35
N HIS A 127 -12.15 -5.03 -10.11
CA HIS A 127 -11.76 -4.26 -8.92
C HIS A 127 -10.25 -4.30 -8.61
N ALA A 128 -9.51 -5.25 -9.19
CA ALA A 128 -8.07 -5.46 -9.01
C ALA A 128 -7.26 -5.09 -10.28
N LEU A 129 -7.86 -4.36 -11.21
CA LEU A 129 -7.20 -3.78 -12.39
C LEU A 129 -7.45 -2.27 -12.39
N THR A 130 -6.48 -1.47 -12.86
CA THR A 130 -6.73 -0.03 -13.10
C THR A 130 -6.67 0.31 -14.58
N HIS A 131 -5.99 -0.51 -15.40
CA HIS A 131 -5.87 -0.31 -16.86
C HIS A 131 -5.99 -1.63 -17.62
N VAL A 132 -6.58 -1.58 -18.81
CA VAL A 132 -6.58 -2.70 -19.77
C VAL A 132 -6.07 -2.23 -21.13
N GLY A 133 -5.13 -2.98 -21.70
CA GLY A 133 -4.65 -2.81 -23.06
C GLY A 133 -5.51 -3.59 -24.06
N SER A 134 -6.09 -2.90 -25.04
CA SER A 134 -6.90 -3.52 -26.09
C SER A 134 -6.10 -4.48 -26.98
N ARG A 135 -6.80 -5.33 -27.73
CA ARG A 135 -6.20 -6.09 -28.83
C ARG A 135 -5.58 -5.16 -29.88
N PHE A 136 -4.41 -5.54 -30.37
CA PHE A 136 -3.55 -4.70 -31.21
C PHE A 136 -4.23 -4.10 -32.46
N VAL A 137 -4.03 -2.79 -32.64
CA VAL A 137 -4.23 -2.05 -33.89
C VAL A 137 -2.86 -1.86 -34.53
N GLY A 138 -2.72 -2.11 -35.83
CA GLY A 138 -1.44 -1.99 -36.55
C GLY A 138 -1.31 -0.70 -37.36
N PHE A 139 -0.17 -0.52 -38.04
CA PHE A 139 -0.01 0.51 -39.08
C PHE A 139 0.84 0.05 -40.26
N ASP A 140 0.61 0.66 -41.44
CA ASP A 140 1.39 0.39 -42.66
C ASP A 140 2.58 1.36 -42.85
N SER A 141 3.43 1.11 -43.85
CA SER A 141 4.61 1.95 -44.14
C SER A 141 4.29 3.36 -44.64
N ALA A 142 3.01 3.70 -44.89
CA ALA A 142 2.55 5.07 -45.16
C ALA A 142 1.95 5.76 -43.91
N GLY A 143 1.90 5.07 -42.77
CA GLY A 143 1.32 5.56 -41.52
C GLY A 143 -0.20 5.47 -41.47
N ASN A 144 -0.82 4.58 -42.24
CA ASN A 144 -2.25 4.31 -42.12
C ASN A 144 -2.52 3.24 -41.06
N LEU A 145 -3.55 3.42 -40.26
CA LEU A 145 -3.99 2.39 -39.29
C LEU A 145 -4.53 1.16 -40.03
N THR A 146 -4.23 -0.01 -39.47
CA THR A 146 -4.69 -1.32 -39.94
C THR A 146 -5.26 -2.12 -38.78
N GLY A 147 -6.17 -3.07 -39.04
CA GLY A 147 -6.74 -3.92 -37.98
C GLY A 147 -7.65 -3.22 -36.96
N THR A 148 -8.03 -1.95 -37.17
CA THR A 148 -8.85 -1.14 -36.24
C THR A 148 -10.14 -1.79 -35.75
N SER A 149 -10.70 -2.75 -36.51
CA SER A 149 -11.82 -3.58 -36.09
C SER A 149 -11.59 -4.36 -34.78
N ALA A 150 -10.33 -4.67 -34.43
CA ALA A 150 -9.98 -5.29 -33.15
C ALA A 150 -10.31 -4.37 -31.96
N PHE A 151 -10.23 -3.05 -32.16
CA PHE A 151 -10.58 -2.05 -31.16
C PHE A 151 -12.05 -1.62 -31.25
N THR A 152 -12.57 -1.29 -32.44
CA THR A 152 -13.96 -0.78 -32.57
C THR A 152 -15.01 -1.84 -32.26
N ASN A 153 -14.74 -3.09 -32.62
CA ASN A 153 -15.68 -4.20 -32.44
C ASN A 153 -15.44 -4.99 -31.14
N ARG A 154 -14.63 -4.43 -30.22
CA ARG A 154 -14.39 -5.02 -28.90
C ARG A 154 -15.68 -5.24 -28.11
N SER A 155 -15.61 -6.18 -27.18
CA SER A 155 -16.66 -6.62 -26.25
C SER A 155 -17.38 -5.45 -25.57
N SER A 156 -18.66 -5.63 -25.27
CA SER A 156 -19.44 -4.69 -24.46
C SER A 156 -18.89 -4.51 -23.04
N TYR A 157 -18.10 -5.46 -22.54
CA TYR A 157 -17.40 -5.34 -21.26
C TYR A 157 -16.34 -4.21 -21.27
N LEU A 158 -15.85 -3.83 -22.44
CA LEU A 158 -14.75 -2.87 -22.67
C LEU A 158 -15.24 -1.54 -23.27
N LYS A 159 -16.51 -1.18 -23.05
CA LYS A 159 -17.20 -0.01 -23.61
C LYS A 159 -17.91 0.76 -22.49
N ALA A 160 -18.40 1.96 -22.79
CA ALA A 160 -19.18 2.76 -21.84
C ALA A 160 -20.41 1.97 -21.34
N GLY A 161 -20.66 1.99 -20.03
CA GLY A 161 -21.63 1.15 -19.34
C GLY A 161 -21.26 -0.34 -19.26
N GLY A 162 -20.05 -0.71 -19.69
CA GLY A 162 -19.51 -2.06 -19.59
C GLY A 162 -18.85 -2.34 -18.24
N ALA A 163 -18.37 -3.56 -18.04
CA ALA A 163 -17.78 -3.97 -16.77
C ALA A 163 -16.50 -3.20 -16.40
N ALA A 164 -15.67 -2.85 -17.39
CA ALA A 164 -14.52 -1.98 -17.18
C ALA A 164 -14.96 -0.58 -16.69
N ASP A 165 -15.96 0.02 -17.33
CA ASP A 165 -16.49 1.36 -16.96
C ASP A 165 -17.13 1.36 -15.57
N THR A 166 -17.90 0.31 -15.29
CA THR A 166 -18.56 0.07 -13.99
C THR A 166 -17.54 -0.07 -12.85
N ALA A 167 -16.32 -0.50 -13.14
CA ALA A 167 -15.19 -0.60 -12.22
C ALA A 167 -14.09 0.44 -12.48
N GLY A 168 -14.40 1.52 -13.22
CA GLY A 168 -13.51 2.61 -13.60
C GLY A 168 -12.15 2.22 -14.25
N VAL A 169 -12.03 1.01 -14.80
CA VAL A 169 -10.79 0.46 -15.36
C VAL A 169 -10.50 1.09 -16.74
N LYS A 170 -9.41 1.85 -16.86
CA LYS A 170 -9.10 2.62 -18.07
C LYS A 170 -8.84 1.72 -19.28
N MET A 171 -9.70 1.84 -20.30
CA MET A 171 -9.51 1.21 -21.61
C MET A 171 -8.47 1.97 -22.46
N ILE A 172 -7.30 1.38 -22.67
CA ILE A 172 -6.18 1.92 -23.45
C ILE A 172 -6.08 1.23 -24.81
N LEU A 173 -6.04 1.99 -25.91
CA LEU A 173 -5.79 1.46 -27.25
C LEU A 173 -4.32 1.02 -27.35
N VAL A 174 -4.02 -0.16 -27.89
CA VAL A 174 -2.64 -0.60 -28.12
C VAL A 174 -2.32 -0.55 -29.61
N LEU A 175 -1.39 0.33 -29.99
CA LEU A 175 -0.87 0.44 -31.35
C LEU A 175 0.41 -0.39 -31.46
N ALA A 176 0.36 -1.49 -32.20
CA ALA A 176 1.48 -2.42 -32.33
C ALA A 176 2.12 -2.46 -33.72
N SER A 177 3.42 -2.72 -33.79
CA SER A 177 4.10 -3.07 -35.04
C SER A 177 5.36 -3.88 -34.81
N PHE A 178 5.54 -4.91 -35.63
CA PHE A 178 6.67 -5.87 -35.57
C PHE A 178 7.48 -5.87 -36.89
N ASP A 179 7.29 -4.86 -37.75
CA ASP A 179 8.05 -4.67 -39.00
C ASP A 179 9.16 -3.62 -38.77
N ASP A 180 10.17 -4.07 -38.04
CA ASP A 180 11.30 -3.29 -37.50
C ASP A 180 12.57 -3.31 -38.35
N GLY A 181 12.59 -4.16 -39.38
CA GLY A 181 13.70 -4.26 -40.31
C GLY A 181 14.00 -2.93 -41.01
N ALA A 182 15.23 -2.78 -41.52
CA ALA A 182 15.64 -1.59 -42.25
C ALA A 182 14.75 -1.37 -43.50
N GLY A 183 13.89 -0.34 -43.45
CA GLY A 183 12.90 -0.03 -44.49
C GLY A 183 11.50 -0.60 -44.25
N GLY A 184 11.29 -1.37 -43.17
CA GLY A 184 9.98 -1.81 -42.69
C GLY A 184 9.06 -0.66 -42.25
N ALA A 185 7.85 -0.98 -41.83
CA ALA A 185 6.82 0.00 -41.45
C ALA A 185 7.28 0.97 -40.36
N ILE A 186 7.94 0.49 -39.30
CA ILE A 186 8.43 1.34 -38.20
C ILE A 186 9.43 2.36 -38.75
N ALA A 187 10.50 1.88 -39.41
CA ALA A 187 11.52 2.76 -39.99
C ALA A 187 10.93 3.72 -41.03
N SER A 188 10.01 3.25 -41.87
CA SER A 188 9.32 4.02 -42.91
C SER A 188 8.44 5.14 -42.38
N VAL A 189 7.81 4.97 -41.21
CA VAL A 189 6.96 5.99 -40.58
C VAL A 189 7.80 6.92 -39.72
N MET A 190 8.60 6.39 -38.80
CA MET A 190 9.32 7.20 -37.80
C MET A 190 10.35 8.12 -38.44
N THR A 191 11.00 7.73 -39.54
CA THR A 191 11.94 8.63 -40.26
C THR A 191 11.26 9.70 -41.14
N SER A 192 9.92 9.74 -41.22
CA SER A 192 9.19 10.63 -42.13
C SER A 192 8.10 11.45 -41.43
N ALA A 193 8.37 12.73 -41.17
CA ALA A 193 7.46 13.64 -40.43
C ALA A 193 6.01 13.66 -40.97
N SER A 194 5.80 13.58 -42.29
CA SER A 194 4.46 13.52 -42.89
C SER A 194 3.71 12.22 -42.61
N ARG A 195 4.42 11.10 -42.41
CA ARG A 195 3.83 9.80 -42.10
C ARG A 195 3.54 9.66 -40.61
N ARG A 196 4.42 10.19 -39.75
CA ARG A 196 4.12 10.37 -38.31
C ARG A 196 2.84 11.20 -38.12
N ALA A 197 2.75 12.36 -38.76
CA ALA A 197 1.56 13.20 -38.71
C ALA A 197 0.29 12.50 -39.26
N ASN A 198 0.41 11.69 -40.32
CA ASN A 198 -0.70 10.87 -40.82
C ASN A 198 -1.19 9.88 -39.74
N LEU A 199 -0.27 9.14 -39.12
CA LEU A 199 -0.57 8.16 -38.09
C LEU A 199 -1.17 8.80 -36.83
N VAL A 200 -0.59 9.89 -36.33
CA VAL A 200 -1.14 10.68 -35.20
C VAL A 200 -2.56 11.16 -35.50
N ASN A 201 -2.79 11.74 -36.69
CA ASN A 201 -4.14 12.19 -37.08
C ASN A 201 -5.14 11.02 -37.13
N GLN A 202 -4.74 9.83 -37.58
CA GLN A 202 -5.64 8.67 -37.61
C GLN A 202 -5.92 8.12 -36.21
N LEU A 203 -4.94 8.12 -35.30
CA LEU A 203 -5.13 7.76 -33.89
C LEU A 203 -6.07 8.72 -33.16
N VAL A 204 -5.80 10.02 -33.23
CA VAL A 204 -6.63 11.07 -32.59
C VAL A 204 -8.06 11.02 -33.11
N ASN A 205 -8.26 10.81 -34.42
CA ASN A 205 -9.59 10.62 -34.99
C ASN A 205 -10.26 9.31 -34.53
N LEU A 206 -9.53 8.21 -34.35
CA LEU A 206 -10.09 6.95 -33.85
C LEU A 206 -10.57 7.10 -32.40
N LEU A 207 -9.75 7.73 -31.54
CA LEU A 207 -10.06 7.99 -30.14
C LEU A 207 -11.24 8.97 -30.00
N ALA A 208 -11.26 10.07 -30.76
CA ALA A 208 -12.35 11.06 -30.73
C ALA A 208 -13.73 10.50 -31.13
N ASN A 209 -13.77 9.34 -31.81
CA ASN A 209 -15.01 8.65 -32.20
C ASN A 209 -15.37 7.50 -31.25
N ASP A 210 -14.61 7.28 -30.18
CA ASP A 210 -14.87 6.24 -29.18
C ASP A 210 -15.23 6.87 -27.83
N SER A 211 -16.43 6.54 -27.31
CA SER A 211 -16.92 7.13 -26.06
C SER A 211 -16.31 6.51 -24.80
N TYR A 212 -15.40 5.54 -24.94
CA TYR A 212 -14.80 4.82 -23.82
C TYR A 212 -13.37 4.36 -24.16
N CYS A 213 -12.50 5.35 -24.36
CA CYS A 213 -11.07 5.18 -24.49
C CYS A 213 -10.37 6.28 -23.69
N HIS A 214 -9.32 5.91 -22.96
CA HIS A 214 -8.60 6.79 -22.04
C HIS A 214 -7.15 7.01 -22.45
N GLY A 215 -6.73 6.54 -23.62
CA GLY A 215 -5.34 6.70 -24.04
C GLY A 215 -4.85 5.72 -25.09
N VAL A 216 -3.55 5.80 -25.37
CA VAL A 216 -2.82 4.93 -26.30
C VAL A 216 -1.56 4.39 -25.63
N SER A 217 -1.32 3.08 -25.75
CA SER A 217 -0.03 2.45 -25.51
C SER A 217 0.64 2.12 -26.85
N ILE A 218 1.93 2.42 -26.97
CA ILE A 218 2.74 2.18 -28.17
C ILE A 218 3.60 0.92 -27.97
N ASP A 219 3.37 -0.08 -28.80
CA ASP A 219 3.97 -1.42 -28.70
C ASP A 219 4.72 -1.78 -30.00
N ILE A 220 5.89 -1.18 -30.20
CA ILE A 220 6.70 -1.37 -31.41
C ILE A 220 8.02 -2.06 -31.06
N GLU A 221 8.37 -3.15 -31.77
CA GLU A 221 9.47 -4.04 -31.38
C GLU A 221 10.38 -4.42 -32.57
N PHE A 222 11.71 -4.56 -32.49
CA PHE A 222 12.79 -3.93 -31.66
C PHE A 222 14.17 -3.98 -32.41
N SER A 223 14.28 -3.59 -33.69
CA SER A 223 15.53 -3.71 -34.49
C SER A 223 16.03 -2.42 -35.15
N TRP A 224 15.95 -1.27 -34.47
CA TRP A 224 16.31 0.04 -35.03
C TRP A 224 17.52 0.73 -34.38
N GLY A 225 17.90 1.88 -34.94
CA GLY A 225 18.97 2.76 -34.43
C GLY A 225 18.52 4.23 -34.40
N SER A 226 19.46 5.15 -34.11
CA SER A 226 19.16 6.53 -33.68
C SER A 226 18.19 7.32 -34.59
N ALA A 227 18.27 7.16 -35.91
CA ALA A 227 17.35 7.85 -36.83
C ALA A 227 15.85 7.46 -36.65
N VAL A 228 15.58 6.26 -36.13
CA VAL A 228 14.22 5.81 -35.78
C VAL A 228 13.87 6.25 -34.37
N ARG A 229 14.80 6.17 -33.42
CA ARG A 229 14.68 6.71 -32.05
C ARG A 229 14.27 8.18 -32.07
N ASP A 230 15.01 9.04 -32.75
CA ASP A 230 14.71 10.49 -32.87
C ASP A 230 13.34 10.71 -33.54
N GLY A 231 12.99 9.82 -34.48
CA GLY A 231 11.68 9.78 -35.13
C GLY A 231 10.55 9.39 -34.18
N LEU A 232 10.82 8.50 -33.22
CA LEU A 232 9.90 8.04 -32.19
C LEU A 232 9.72 9.10 -31.11
N THR A 233 10.77 9.73 -30.61
CA THR A 233 10.68 10.92 -29.72
C THR A 233 9.77 11.98 -30.35
N ALA A 234 9.99 12.29 -31.63
CA ALA A 234 9.15 13.23 -32.37
C ALA A 234 7.73 12.71 -32.71
N PHE A 235 7.48 11.40 -32.67
CA PHE A 235 6.14 10.82 -32.78
C PHE A 235 5.38 10.97 -31.46
N MET A 236 6.02 10.62 -30.34
CA MET A 236 5.42 10.69 -28.99
C MET A 236 5.02 12.12 -28.64
N ALA A 237 5.89 13.11 -28.88
CA ALA A 237 5.55 14.52 -28.66
C ALA A 237 4.40 15.02 -29.55
N GLN A 238 4.30 14.53 -30.81
CA GLN A 238 3.18 14.85 -31.70
C GLN A 238 1.87 14.18 -31.25
N LEU A 239 1.95 12.96 -30.72
CA LEU A 239 0.80 12.22 -30.22
C LEU A 239 0.29 12.81 -28.90
N ARG A 240 1.17 13.12 -27.94
CA ARG A 240 0.83 13.80 -26.67
C ARG A 240 0.04 15.08 -26.92
N ALA A 241 0.55 15.98 -27.77
CA ALA A 241 -0.15 17.21 -28.16
C ALA A 241 -1.49 16.97 -28.87
N GLY A 242 -1.63 15.84 -29.58
CA GLY A 242 -2.89 15.42 -30.19
C GLY A 242 -3.92 14.91 -29.17
N LEU A 243 -3.47 14.18 -28.15
CA LEU A 243 -4.28 13.68 -27.04
C LEU A 243 -4.71 14.80 -26.09
N ASP A 244 -3.83 15.76 -25.80
CA ASP A 244 -4.16 16.97 -25.02
C ASP A 244 -5.28 17.80 -25.68
N GLY A 245 -5.36 17.75 -27.02
CA GLY A 245 -6.45 18.35 -27.80
C GLY A 245 -7.79 17.61 -27.69
N LEU A 246 -7.81 16.37 -27.20
CA LEU A 246 -9.02 15.62 -26.85
C LEU A 246 -9.42 15.83 -25.39
N GLY A 247 -8.44 15.94 -24.49
CA GLY A 247 -8.64 16.32 -23.09
C GLY A 247 -7.54 15.81 -22.16
N PRO A 248 -7.45 16.35 -20.93
CA PRO A 248 -6.39 16.01 -19.97
C PRO A 248 -6.46 14.59 -19.39
N GLY A 249 -7.56 13.85 -19.64
CA GLY A 249 -7.73 12.47 -19.20
C GLY A 249 -7.30 11.41 -20.22
N TYR A 250 -6.61 11.80 -21.30
CA TYR A 250 -6.04 10.86 -22.27
C TYR A 250 -4.57 10.58 -21.96
N GLU A 251 -4.25 9.32 -21.71
CA GLU A 251 -2.91 8.84 -21.38
C GLU A 251 -2.13 8.40 -22.61
N LEU A 252 -0.81 8.50 -22.52
CA LEU A 252 0.14 7.99 -23.49
C LEU A 252 1.20 7.15 -22.79
N SER A 253 1.31 5.88 -23.17
CA SER A 253 2.35 4.98 -22.67
C SER A 253 3.11 4.31 -23.79
N ILE A 254 4.25 3.72 -23.45
CA ILE A 254 5.11 2.99 -24.38
C ILE A 254 5.63 1.71 -23.75
N TYR A 255 5.59 0.62 -24.51
CA TYR A 255 6.20 -0.65 -24.14
C TYR A 255 7.64 -0.73 -24.64
N THR A 256 8.55 -1.21 -23.80
CA THR A 256 9.98 -1.27 -24.08
C THR A 256 10.57 -2.66 -23.82
N ASN A 257 11.63 -3.00 -24.54
CA ASN A 257 12.36 -4.25 -24.33
C ASN A 257 13.17 -4.21 -23.02
N ALA A 258 13.44 -5.38 -22.44
CA ALA A 258 14.15 -5.55 -21.16
C ALA A 258 15.60 -5.02 -21.11
N ILE A 259 16.14 -4.44 -22.19
CA ILE A 259 17.53 -3.97 -22.26
C ILE A 259 17.56 -2.57 -22.89
N PHE A 260 17.85 -1.55 -22.09
CA PHE A 260 18.04 -0.20 -22.57
C PHE A 260 19.16 -0.11 -23.62
N SER A 261 18.94 0.69 -24.66
CA SER A 261 19.97 1.12 -25.59
C SER A 261 19.67 2.55 -26.03
N SER A 262 20.61 3.47 -25.83
CA SER A 262 20.48 4.85 -26.29
C SER A 262 20.49 5.00 -27.82
N ASN A 263 20.71 3.92 -28.58
CA ASN A 263 20.45 3.88 -30.02
C ASN A 263 18.98 3.64 -30.37
N GLN A 264 18.21 3.03 -29.46
CA GLN A 264 16.80 2.68 -29.65
C GLN A 264 15.86 3.62 -28.91
N TRP A 265 16.29 4.10 -27.74
CA TRP A 265 15.51 4.87 -26.78
C TRP A 265 16.21 6.17 -26.39
N ASP A 266 15.39 7.12 -25.92
CA ASP A 266 15.76 8.48 -25.54
C ASP A 266 14.79 8.91 -24.43
N PHE A 267 15.17 8.67 -23.17
CA PHE A 267 14.36 8.93 -21.98
C PHE A 267 14.80 10.19 -21.23
N ASP A 268 15.56 11.07 -21.88
CA ASP A 268 15.95 12.37 -21.34
C ASP A 268 14.72 13.13 -20.78
N ALA A 269 14.87 13.61 -19.54
CA ALA A 269 13.76 14.11 -18.72
C ALA A 269 13.14 15.42 -19.24
N GLU A 270 13.85 16.18 -20.09
CA GLU A 270 13.39 17.46 -20.64
C GLU A 270 13.06 17.39 -22.14
N THR A 271 13.80 16.58 -22.90
CA THR A 271 13.83 16.62 -24.37
C THR A 271 13.54 15.27 -25.05
N GLY A 272 13.58 14.17 -24.30
CA GLY A 272 13.31 12.82 -24.77
C GLY A 272 11.83 12.44 -24.81
N ILE A 273 11.54 11.15 -24.65
CA ILE A 273 10.19 10.60 -24.61
C ILE A 273 9.50 10.89 -23.26
N THR A 274 10.26 11.02 -22.17
CA THR A 274 9.77 11.14 -20.77
C THR A 274 8.74 12.25 -20.52
N PRO A 275 8.85 13.47 -21.10
CA PRO A 275 7.80 14.50 -20.99
C PRO A 275 6.51 14.15 -21.71
N SER A 276 6.55 13.24 -22.69
CA SER A 276 5.42 12.91 -23.56
C SER A 276 4.61 11.70 -23.08
N ILE A 277 5.13 10.92 -22.13
CA ILE A 277 4.45 9.73 -21.61
C ILE A 277 3.96 9.96 -20.19
N ASP A 278 2.83 9.33 -19.86
CA ASP A 278 2.31 9.22 -18.50
C ASP A 278 3.02 8.07 -17.77
N TYR A 279 3.26 6.94 -18.45
CA TYR A 279 3.99 5.78 -17.91
C TYR A 279 4.68 4.95 -19.01
N MET A 280 5.64 4.11 -18.60
CA MET A 280 6.37 3.16 -19.45
C MET A 280 6.09 1.72 -19.00
N LEU A 281 5.67 0.87 -19.94
CA LEU A 281 5.45 -0.56 -19.73
C LEU A 281 6.78 -1.31 -20.00
N TYR A 282 7.57 -1.55 -18.95
CA TYR A 282 8.87 -2.22 -19.06
C TYR A 282 8.69 -3.72 -19.23
N SER A 283 9.20 -4.34 -20.30
CA SER A 283 9.12 -5.79 -20.42
C SER A 283 10.05 -6.52 -19.45
N MET A 284 9.48 -7.33 -18.55
CA MET A 284 10.29 -8.25 -17.73
C MET A 284 10.60 -9.58 -18.45
N TYR A 285 10.04 -9.82 -19.64
CA TYR A 285 10.15 -11.09 -20.37
C TYR A 285 10.76 -10.87 -21.77
N ASP A 286 11.22 -11.88 -22.52
CA ASP A 286 11.13 -13.32 -22.33
C ASP A 286 12.54 -13.95 -22.21
N TRP A 287 13.06 -13.99 -20.98
CA TRP A 287 14.39 -14.56 -20.69
C TRP A 287 14.45 -16.08 -20.92
N ALA A 288 13.29 -16.74 -20.85
CA ALA A 288 13.11 -18.16 -21.15
C ALA A 288 12.81 -18.48 -22.64
N SER A 289 13.28 -17.64 -23.57
CA SER A 289 13.09 -17.83 -25.02
C SER A 289 13.86 -19.03 -25.62
N GLY A 290 14.88 -19.54 -24.92
CA GLY A 290 15.80 -20.57 -25.42
C GLY A 290 15.39 -22.04 -25.22
N SER A 291 16.34 -22.94 -25.49
CA SER A 291 16.20 -24.38 -25.26
C SER A 291 16.39 -24.82 -23.80
N THR A 292 16.73 -23.90 -22.90
CA THR A 292 17.02 -24.16 -21.49
C THR A 292 15.86 -23.67 -20.62
N PRO A 293 15.35 -24.47 -19.66
CA PRO A 293 14.37 -24.00 -18.69
C PRO A 293 14.98 -22.93 -17.79
N HIS A 294 14.34 -21.77 -17.76
CA HIS A 294 14.76 -20.61 -16.99
C HIS A 294 13.53 -19.75 -16.64
N ALA A 295 13.69 -18.72 -15.81
CA ALA A 295 12.63 -17.78 -15.45
C ALA A 295 12.17 -17.00 -16.69
N ILE A 296 10.86 -16.72 -16.74
CA ILE A 296 10.26 -16.01 -17.86
C ILE A 296 10.36 -14.51 -17.59
N SER A 297 9.89 -14.09 -16.41
CA SER A 297 10.14 -12.76 -15.82
C SER A 297 11.23 -12.85 -14.76
N ASP A 298 12.46 -13.12 -15.20
CA ASP A 298 13.67 -13.17 -14.37
C ASP A 298 13.85 -11.84 -13.61
N PHE A 299 13.80 -11.89 -12.27
CA PHE A 299 13.95 -10.70 -11.42
C PHE A 299 15.39 -10.15 -11.43
N ASP A 300 16.41 -10.99 -11.26
CA ASP A 300 17.84 -10.65 -11.25
C ASP A 300 18.34 -10.04 -12.58
N ASN A 301 17.77 -10.42 -13.72
CA ASN A 301 18.04 -9.75 -15.01
C ASN A 301 17.08 -8.60 -15.34
N CYS A 302 16.05 -8.34 -14.54
CA CYS A 302 15.12 -7.23 -14.71
C CYS A 302 15.21 -6.22 -13.57
N LEU A 303 14.40 -6.43 -12.52
CA LEU A 303 14.12 -5.47 -11.46
C LEU A 303 15.27 -5.35 -10.47
N GLY A 304 15.90 -6.47 -10.08
CA GLY A 304 17.14 -6.46 -9.31
C GLY A 304 18.39 -6.06 -10.12
N SER A 305 18.22 -5.54 -11.34
CA SER A 305 19.31 -5.44 -12.32
C SER A 305 19.64 -4.01 -12.77
N SER A 306 20.90 -3.80 -13.15
CA SER A 306 21.33 -2.57 -13.82
C SER A 306 20.70 -2.33 -15.20
N LYS A 307 19.96 -3.29 -15.79
CA LYS A 307 19.32 -3.14 -17.10
C LYS A 307 18.06 -2.29 -17.03
N MET A 308 17.24 -2.50 -16.01
CA MET A 308 16.06 -1.68 -15.75
C MET A 308 16.50 -0.29 -15.26
N HIS A 309 17.45 -0.22 -14.31
CA HIS A 309 18.00 1.06 -13.84
C HIS A 309 18.65 1.89 -14.96
N ALA A 310 19.05 1.30 -16.09
CA ALA A 310 19.55 2.07 -17.23
C ALA A 310 18.48 2.99 -17.85
N TYR A 311 17.19 2.65 -17.80
CA TYR A 311 16.10 3.54 -18.19
C TYR A 311 15.94 4.71 -17.19
N LEU A 312 16.00 4.42 -15.88
CA LEU A 312 15.92 5.44 -14.84
C LEU A 312 17.12 6.41 -14.91
N ASN A 313 18.31 5.87 -15.15
CA ASN A 313 19.54 6.63 -15.31
C ASN A 313 19.58 7.51 -16.57
N ASP A 314 18.78 7.21 -17.60
CA ASP A 314 18.65 8.00 -18.83
C ASP A 314 17.63 9.16 -18.67
N GLY A 315 16.77 9.11 -17.66
CA GLY A 315 15.85 10.19 -17.28
C GLY A 315 14.41 9.80 -16.99
N LEU A 316 14.06 8.51 -17.01
CA LEU A 316 12.71 8.04 -16.62
C LEU A 316 12.53 8.12 -15.08
N PRO A 317 11.49 8.82 -14.55
CA PRO A 317 11.17 8.76 -13.12
C PRO A 317 10.72 7.33 -12.72
N PRO A 318 11.13 6.81 -11.54
CA PRO A 318 10.68 5.51 -11.05
C PRO A 318 9.16 5.34 -11.06
N GLU A 319 8.43 6.41 -10.74
CA GLU A 319 6.97 6.46 -10.61
C GLU A 319 6.27 6.27 -11.97
N LYS A 320 7.00 6.45 -13.09
CA LYS A 320 6.52 6.14 -14.45
C LYS A 320 6.85 4.71 -14.89
N LEU A 321 7.63 3.94 -14.14
CA LEU A 321 8.01 2.57 -14.49
C LEU A 321 6.92 1.56 -14.08
N VAL A 322 6.35 0.85 -15.05
CA VAL A 322 5.36 -0.22 -14.81
C VAL A 322 5.92 -1.53 -15.39
N PRO A 323 6.51 -2.42 -14.56
CA PRO A 323 7.09 -3.69 -15.02
C PRO A 323 6.00 -4.68 -15.43
N VAL A 324 6.08 -5.18 -16.67
CA VAL A 324 5.11 -6.13 -17.23
C VAL A 324 5.61 -7.55 -16.97
N ILE A 325 4.93 -8.23 -16.04
CA ILE A 325 5.19 -9.61 -15.62
C ILE A 325 4.50 -10.60 -16.58
N SER A 326 5.15 -11.73 -16.84
CA SER A 326 4.58 -12.86 -17.59
C SER A 326 3.54 -13.61 -16.76
N ALA A 327 2.27 -13.53 -17.16
CA ALA A 327 1.20 -14.35 -16.57
C ALA A 327 1.13 -15.78 -17.15
N TYR A 328 2.12 -16.17 -17.96
CA TYR A 328 2.21 -17.49 -18.61
C TYR A 328 3.36 -18.33 -18.06
N SER A 329 3.29 -19.63 -18.26
CA SER A 329 4.33 -20.61 -17.94
C SER A 329 4.97 -21.19 -19.21
N ARG A 330 6.13 -21.84 -19.09
CA ARG A 330 6.82 -22.51 -20.20
C ARG A 330 7.25 -23.92 -19.80
N GLN A 331 7.10 -24.88 -20.71
CA GLN A 331 7.60 -26.25 -20.53
C GLN A 331 8.66 -26.62 -21.57
N TRP A 332 9.62 -27.46 -21.16
CA TRP A 332 10.64 -28.10 -22.02
C TRP A 332 10.60 -29.61 -21.83
N SER A 333 11.08 -30.34 -22.85
CA SER A 333 11.22 -31.80 -22.87
C SER A 333 12.68 -32.24 -22.89
N ASN A 334 12.94 -33.48 -22.47
CA ASN A 334 14.25 -34.13 -22.39
C ASN A 334 15.24 -33.46 -21.41
N THR A 335 14.73 -32.75 -20.40
CA THR A 335 15.51 -32.18 -19.30
C THR A 335 14.79 -32.43 -17.97
N ALA A 336 15.55 -32.51 -16.88
CA ALA A 336 15.09 -32.85 -15.53
C ALA A 336 15.26 -31.70 -14.52
N SER A 337 15.86 -30.59 -14.93
CA SER A 337 16.31 -29.53 -14.04
C SER A 337 16.18 -28.16 -14.70
N TYR A 338 15.99 -27.15 -13.86
CA TYR A 338 16.31 -25.76 -14.16
C TYR A 338 17.75 -25.61 -14.69
N ASP A 339 17.98 -24.62 -15.57
CA ASP A 339 19.26 -24.30 -16.23
C ASP A 339 19.97 -25.44 -16.99
N VAL A 340 19.29 -26.57 -17.21
CA VAL A 340 19.82 -27.69 -17.98
C VAL A 340 19.12 -27.78 -19.34
N ALA A 341 19.93 -27.68 -20.40
CA ALA A 341 19.48 -27.69 -21.79
C ALA A 341 18.47 -28.82 -22.08
N GLY A 342 17.26 -28.42 -22.49
CA GLY A 342 16.19 -29.29 -22.96
C GLY A 342 15.89 -29.04 -24.44
N THR A 343 14.63 -29.31 -24.81
CA THR A 343 14.13 -29.21 -26.18
C THR A 343 12.64 -28.85 -26.19
N SER A 344 12.15 -28.35 -27.32
CA SER A 344 10.71 -28.13 -27.57
C SER A 344 10.01 -27.23 -26.54
N PRO A 345 10.46 -25.97 -26.35
CA PRO A 345 9.76 -25.01 -25.51
C PRO A 345 8.32 -24.80 -26.00
N SER A 346 7.36 -24.68 -25.07
CA SER A 346 5.97 -24.29 -25.36
C SER A 346 5.33 -23.61 -24.16
N SER A 347 4.46 -22.64 -24.42
CA SER A 347 3.77 -21.87 -23.37
C SER A 347 2.48 -22.54 -22.87
N SER A 348 2.12 -22.24 -21.62
CA SER A 348 0.91 -22.69 -20.91
C SER A 348 0.45 -21.59 -19.93
N GLY A 349 -0.71 -21.74 -19.26
CA GLY A 349 -1.19 -20.74 -18.30
C GLY A 349 -0.39 -20.68 -17.00
N PHE A 350 -0.54 -19.58 -16.25
CA PHE A 350 -0.28 -19.57 -14.81
C PHE A 350 -1.19 -20.60 -14.11
N THR A 351 -2.46 -20.66 -14.55
CA THR A 351 -3.47 -21.62 -14.11
C THR A 351 -3.01 -23.07 -14.22
N ASP A 352 -2.40 -23.45 -15.35
CA ASP A 352 -1.84 -24.80 -15.53
C ASP A 352 -0.67 -25.07 -14.57
N GLY A 353 0.19 -24.08 -14.32
CA GLY A 353 1.33 -24.20 -13.41
C GLY A 353 0.89 -24.43 -11.96
N LEU A 354 -0.01 -23.58 -11.46
CA LEU A 354 -0.52 -23.71 -10.09
C LEU A 354 -1.41 -24.95 -9.92
N PHE A 355 -2.25 -25.31 -10.91
CA PHE A 355 -3.01 -26.57 -10.90
C PHE A 355 -2.10 -27.79 -10.73
N ASP A 356 -1.00 -27.82 -11.49
CA ASP A 356 -0.11 -28.97 -11.54
C ASP A 356 0.65 -29.21 -10.23
N VAL A 357 0.92 -28.14 -9.45
CA VAL A 357 1.63 -28.25 -8.16
C VAL A 357 0.70 -28.38 -6.95
N THR A 358 -0.57 -27.93 -7.01
CA THR A 358 -1.51 -28.04 -5.88
C THR A 358 -2.50 -29.19 -5.99
N LEU A 359 -3.05 -29.50 -7.18
CA LEU A 359 -4.17 -30.44 -7.35
C LEU A 359 -3.86 -31.65 -8.24
N ASN A 360 -2.85 -31.58 -9.12
CA ASN A 360 -2.58 -32.66 -10.07
C ASN A 360 -1.76 -33.82 -9.46
N SER A 361 -2.47 -34.82 -8.95
CA SER A 361 -1.88 -36.04 -8.38
C SER A 361 -1.01 -36.87 -9.36
N SER A 362 -1.06 -36.62 -10.67
CA SER A 362 -0.22 -37.32 -11.67
C SER A 362 1.20 -36.73 -11.82
N ILE A 363 1.41 -35.51 -11.33
CA ILE A 363 2.71 -34.83 -11.30
C ILE A 363 3.34 -34.96 -9.90
N GLY A 364 2.51 -34.95 -8.85
CA GLY A 364 2.89 -35.27 -7.49
C GLY A 364 3.08 -34.02 -6.62
N THR A 365 2.27 -33.90 -5.58
CA THR A 365 2.48 -32.97 -4.47
C THR A 365 3.60 -33.49 -3.56
N PRO A 366 4.63 -32.71 -3.17
CA PRO A 366 5.00 -31.35 -3.61
C PRO A 366 6.26 -31.37 -4.50
N ALA A 367 6.11 -31.14 -5.81
CA ALA A 367 7.24 -31.08 -6.76
C ALA A 367 7.72 -29.65 -7.10
N GLN A 368 7.11 -28.61 -6.52
CA GLN A 368 7.55 -27.22 -6.73
C GLN A 368 8.90 -26.98 -6.06
N ASN A 369 9.81 -26.40 -6.82
CA ASN A 369 11.05 -25.80 -6.39
C ASN A 369 10.96 -24.29 -6.63
N TYR A 370 11.71 -23.51 -5.88
CA TYR A 370 11.82 -22.06 -6.03
C TYR A 370 13.27 -21.66 -6.29
N VAL A 371 13.49 -20.59 -7.04
CA VAL A 371 14.81 -20.01 -7.31
C VAL A 371 14.79 -18.56 -6.85
N THR A 372 15.41 -18.30 -5.70
CA THR A 372 15.72 -16.95 -5.18
C THR A 372 16.69 -16.23 -6.14
N GLY A 373 16.54 -14.91 -6.32
CA GLY A 373 17.25 -14.12 -7.32
C GLY A 373 16.45 -14.02 -8.63
N ASP A 374 16.19 -15.14 -9.28
CA ASP A 374 15.25 -15.18 -10.43
C ASP A 374 13.79 -14.93 -9.99
N GLU A 375 13.51 -15.22 -8.71
CA GLU A 375 12.22 -15.17 -8.00
C GLU A 375 11.12 -15.92 -8.75
N ALA A 376 11.43 -17.16 -9.17
CA ALA A 376 10.58 -17.98 -10.05
C ALA A 376 10.38 -19.40 -9.54
N ALA A 377 9.22 -19.98 -9.85
CA ALA A 377 8.86 -21.35 -9.48
C ALA A 377 9.07 -22.33 -10.65
N TRP A 378 9.48 -23.56 -10.34
CA TRP A 378 9.59 -24.61 -11.34
C TRP A 378 9.34 -26.01 -10.77
N TYR A 379 9.01 -26.96 -11.63
CA TYR A 379 8.89 -28.36 -11.26
C TYR A 379 9.23 -29.28 -12.44
N THR A 380 9.41 -30.57 -12.15
CA THR A 380 9.72 -31.59 -13.16
C THR A 380 8.82 -32.81 -13.00
N TRP A 381 8.49 -33.45 -14.13
CA TRP A 381 7.73 -34.70 -14.16
C TRP A 381 8.15 -35.58 -15.34
N ASN A 382 7.72 -36.84 -15.33
CA ASN A 382 7.98 -37.78 -16.42
C ASN A 382 6.67 -38.30 -17.01
N SER A 383 6.45 -38.00 -18.30
CA SER A 383 5.25 -38.40 -19.05
C SER A 383 5.61 -39.24 -20.29
N GLY A 384 6.66 -40.06 -20.18
CA GLY A 384 7.28 -40.78 -21.31
C GLY A 384 8.49 -40.06 -21.91
N SER A 385 8.64 -38.78 -21.59
CA SER A 385 9.92 -38.05 -21.57
C SER A 385 9.95 -37.22 -20.28
N GLN A 386 11.15 -36.91 -19.79
CA GLN A 386 11.33 -35.99 -18.68
C GLN A 386 11.00 -34.57 -19.15
N ARG A 387 10.25 -33.82 -18.35
CA ARG A 387 9.85 -32.45 -18.62
C ARG A 387 10.15 -31.55 -17.43
N VAL A 388 10.39 -30.28 -17.72
CA VAL A 388 10.46 -29.19 -16.73
C VAL A 388 9.46 -28.12 -17.14
N ARG A 389 8.76 -27.52 -16.17
CA ARG A 389 8.00 -26.28 -16.38
C ARG A 389 8.53 -25.20 -15.44
N THR A 390 8.69 -23.98 -15.95
CA THR A 390 8.93 -22.76 -15.17
C THR A 390 7.70 -21.86 -15.26
N PHE A 391 7.37 -21.16 -14.17
CA PHE A 391 6.24 -20.26 -14.08
C PHE A 391 6.41 -19.26 -12.92
N GLU A 392 5.66 -18.18 -12.97
CA GLU A 392 5.53 -17.28 -11.82
C GLU A 392 4.65 -17.96 -10.76
N GLY A 393 5.27 -18.53 -9.72
CA GLY A 393 4.54 -19.07 -8.56
C GLY A 393 3.98 -17.93 -7.69
N LEU A 394 3.08 -18.24 -6.75
CA LEU A 394 2.47 -17.23 -5.87
C LEU A 394 3.52 -16.38 -5.13
N GLU A 395 4.59 -17.02 -4.67
CA GLU A 395 5.71 -16.41 -3.94
C GLU A 395 6.50 -15.40 -4.80
N GLY A 396 6.90 -15.81 -6.02
CA GLY A 396 7.60 -14.93 -6.96
C GLY A 396 6.70 -13.81 -7.51
N MET A 397 5.41 -14.09 -7.69
CA MET A 397 4.41 -13.10 -8.08
C MET A 397 4.22 -12.06 -6.97
N GLU A 398 4.04 -12.48 -5.71
CA GLU A 398 3.93 -11.57 -4.56
C GLU A 398 5.18 -10.68 -4.44
N TYR A 399 6.38 -11.26 -4.52
CA TYR A 399 7.64 -10.52 -4.46
C TYR A 399 7.72 -9.45 -5.56
N LYS A 400 7.41 -9.81 -6.81
CA LYS A 400 7.44 -8.88 -7.96
C LYS A 400 6.37 -7.78 -7.89
N ILE A 401 5.20 -8.06 -7.29
CA ILE A 401 4.15 -7.06 -7.05
C ILE A 401 4.57 -6.12 -5.91
N ARG A 402 5.01 -6.65 -4.75
CA ARG A 402 5.45 -5.83 -3.61
C ARG A 402 6.67 -4.97 -3.90
N HIS A 403 7.52 -5.40 -4.83
CA HIS A 403 8.64 -4.58 -5.33
C HIS A 403 8.17 -3.27 -6.02
N ALA A 404 6.89 -3.16 -6.40
CA ALA A 404 6.36 -1.88 -6.85
C ALA A 404 6.13 -0.87 -5.72
N LEU A 405 5.89 -1.34 -4.49
CA LEU A 405 5.81 -0.50 -3.30
C LEU A 405 7.17 0.12 -2.97
N SER A 406 8.27 -0.65 -3.11
CA SER A 406 9.62 -0.17 -2.84
C SER A 406 10.63 -0.90 -3.72
N LEU A 407 11.24 -0.14 -4.62
CA LEU A 407 12.28 -0.59 -5.53
C LEU A 407 13.54 -1.02 -4.75
N GLN A 408 14.09 -2.18 -5.09
CA GLN A 408 15.43 -2.60 -4.68
C GLN A 408 16.44 -2.23 -5.76
N ASP A 409 17.45 -1.42 -5.43
CA ASP A 409 18.56 -1.11 -6.36
C ASP A 409 19.91 -1.58 -5.76
N PRO A 410 20.67 -2.47 -6.41
CA PRO A 410 22.00 -2.87 -5.93
C PRO A 410 23.09 -1.78 -6.03
N SER A 411 22.91 -0.77 -6.89
CA SER A 411 23.71 0.48 -6.84
C SER A 411 23.24 1.40 -5.71
N GLY A 412 22.08 1.07 -5.17
CA GLY A 412 21.30 1.82 -4.22
C GLY A 412 20.55 3.00 -4.83
N ARG A 413 20.96 3.59 -5.99
CA ARG A 413 20.53 4.91 -6.52
C ARG A 413 19.01 5.15 -6.53
N TRP A 414 18.23 4.11 -6.76
CA TRP A 414 16.77 4.17 -6.80
C TRP A 414 16.10 3.33 -5.71
N SER A 415 16.88 2.78 -4.78
CA SER A 415 16.40 1.96 -3.66
C SER A 415 15.47 2.78 -2.77
N GLY A 416 14.36 2.18 -2.37
CA GLY A 416 13.29 2.88 -1.63
C GLY A 416 12.14 3.28 -2.52
N ARG A 417 12.43 3.90 -3.67
CA ARG A 417 11.43 4.55 -4.52
C ARG A 417 10.28 3.63 -4.91
N ARG A 418 9.06 4.13 -4.81
CA ARG A 418 7.89 3.52 -5.41
C ARG A 418 8.05 3.53 -6.93
N ILE A 419 7.60 2.48 -7.60
CA ILE A 419 7.46 2.48 -9.06
C ILE A 419 5.97 2.38 -9.41
N GLY A 420 5.59 2.80 -10.61
CA GLY A 420 4.20 3.08 -11.00
C GLY A 420 3.21 1.92 -10.98
N GLY A 421 3.54 0.74 -10.46
CA GLY A 421 2.67 -0.44 -10.37
C GLY A 421 3.23 -1.64 -11.14
N VAL A 422 2.37 -2.50 -11.70
CA VAL A 422 2.77 -3.65 -12.52
C VAL A 422 1.85 -3.85 -13.74
N GLY A 423 2.39 -4.45 -14.79
CA GLY A 423 1.62 -4.93 -15.94
C GLY A 423 1.61 -6.46 -16.02
N PHE A 424 0.71 -7.01 -16.85
CA PHE A 424 0.64 -8.43 -17.12
C PHE A 424 0.54 -8.74 -18.60
N TRP A 425 1.45 -9.60 -19.08
CA TRP A 425 1.36 -10.26 -20.38
C TRP A 425 1.03 -11.74 -20.18
N SER A 426 -0.21 -12.17 -20.30
CA SER A 426 -1.40 -11.33 -20.50
C SER A 426 -2.58 -11.89 -19.71
N LEU A 427 -3.66 -11.11 -19.57
CA LEU A 427 -4.86 -11.52 -18.82
C LEU A 427 -5.46 -12.86 -19.31
N MET A 428 -5.19 -13.23 -20.57
CA MET A 428 -5.51 -14.54 -21.13
C MET A 428 -4.92 -15.71 -20.35
N TRP A 429 -3.73 -15.56 -19.75
CA TRP A 429 -2.98 -16.67 -19.14
C TRP A 429 -3.21 -16.81 -17.62
N MET A 430 -3.92 -15.84 -17.03
CA MET A 430 -4.53 -15.92 -15.69
C MET A 430 -5.87 -16.68 -15.70
N ALA A 431 -6.35 -17.04 -16.90
CA ALA A 431 -7.57 -17.78 -17.13
C ALA A 431 -7.34 -18.90 -18.15
N GLU A 432 -8.30 -19.81 -18.28
CA GLU A 432 -8.28 -20.87 -19.27
C GLU A 432 -9.04 -20.51 -20.54
N PHE A 433 -8.82 -21.23 -21.65
CA PHE A 433 -9.61 -21.08 -22.88
C PHE A 433 -10.91 -21.90 -22.88
N THR A 434 -10.86 -23.06 -22.23
CA THR A 434 -11.97 -24.02 -22.13
C THR A 434 -11.85 -24.74 -20.80
N SER A 435 -12.92 -25.33 -20.31
CA SER A 435 -12.88 -26.15 -19.09
C SER A 435 -13.88 -27.30 -19.19
N ILE A 436 -13.85 -28.21 -18.22
CA ILE A 436 -14.80 -29.31 -18.12
C ILE A 436 -15.81 -29.00 -17.02
N ASP A 437 -17.09 -29.19 -17.29
CA ASP A 437 -18.15 -29.19 -16.29
C ASP A 437 -18.17 -30.55 -15.55
N PRO A 438 -17.84 -30.62 -14.24
CA PRO A 438 -17.81 -31.87 -13.49
C PRO A 438 -19.17 -32.59 -13.43
N ARG A 439 -20.28 -31.86 -13.64
CA ARG A 439 -21.66 -32.38 -13.55
C ARG A 439 -22.08 -33.18 -14.77
N THR A 440 -21.42 -32.95 -15.91
CA THR A 440 -21.73 -33.56 -17.21
C THR A 440 -20.54 -34.27 -17.85
N GLY A 441 -19.30 -33.96 -17.42
CA GLY A 441 -18.06 -34.38 -18.08
C GLY A 441 -17.83 -33.70 -19.44
N GLY A 442 -18.67 -32.73 -19.81
CA GLY A 442 -18.62 -32.02 -21.09
C GLY A 442 -17.67 -30.82 -21.05
N SER A 443 -17.07 -30.51 -22.20
CA SER A 443 -16.33 -29.25 -22.36
C SER A 443 -17.31 -28.07 -22.45
N VAL A 444 -16.98 -26.99 -21.74
CA VAL A 444 -17.74 -25.74 -21.70
C VAL A 444 -16.87 -24.55 -22.09
N ALA A 445 -17.51 -23.51 -22.61
CA ALA A 445 -16.88 -22.24 -22.98
C ALA A 445 -16.71 -21.26 -21.79
N ARG A 446 -17.25 -21.61 -20.62
CA ARG A 446 -16.89 -20.99 -19.34
C ARG A 446 -15.53 -21.54 -18.91
N THR A 447 -14.70 -20.72 -18.27
CA THR A 447 -13.30 -21.08 -18.06
C THR A 447 -12.88 -20.90 -16.59
N ARG A 448 -11.86 -21.64 -16.17
CA ARG A 448 -11.23 -21.46 -14.87
C ARG A 448 -10.47 -20.14 -14.87
N THR A 449 -10.66 -19.33 -13.84
CA THR A 449 -9.84 -18.15 -13.52
C THR A 449 -9.47 -18.23 -12.05
N TYR A 450 -8.20 -18.01 -11.73
CA TYR A 450 -7.68 -18.14 -10.38
C TYR A 450 -7.64 -16.77 -9.68
N PRO A 451 -8.25 -16.61 -8.49
CA PRO A 451 -8.39 -15.30 -7.86
C PRO A 451 -7.09 -14.80 -7.21
N HIS A 452 -6.21 -15.71 -6.78
CA HIS A 452 -4.96 -15.45 -6.06
C HIS A 452 -4.17 -14.20 -6.52
N VAL A 453 -3.95 -14.01 -7.83
CA VAL A 453 -3.17 -12.86 -8.31
C VAL A 453 -3.94 -11.55 -8.18
N TYR A 454 -5.26 -11.58 -8.41
CA TYR A 454 -6.14 -10.42 -8.22
C TYR A 454 -6.29 -10.07 -6.74
N GLU A 455 -6.40 -11.06 -5.84
CA GLU A 455 -6.39 -10.84 -4.39
C GLU A 455 -5.06 -10.23 -3.92
N MET A 456 -3.92 -10.74 -4.38
CA MET A 456 -2.60 -10.15 -4.07
C MET A 456 -2.51 -8.70 -4.56
N LEU A 457 -2.95 -8.40 -5.79
CA LEU A 457 -2.97 -7.02 -6.30
C LEU A 457 -3.86 -6.10 -5.46
N HIS A 458 -5.07 -6.57 -5.12
CA HIS A 458 -6.03 -5.86 -4.29
C HIS A 458 -5.48 -5.57 -2.89
N GLU A 459 -4.83 -6.55 -2.25
CA GLU A 459 -4.27 -6.38 -0.90
C GLU A 459 -3.00 -5.52 -0.88
N ILE A 460 -2.09 -5.73 -1.84
CA ILE A 460 -0.76 -5.09 -1.83
C ILE A 460 -0.85 -3.62 -2.27
N PHE A 461 -1.71 -3.30 -3.24
CA PHE A 461 -1.92 -1.93 -3.71
C PHE A 461 -3.20 -1.29 -3.18
N ALA A 462 -3.82 -1.85 -2.14
CA ALA A 462 -4.89 -1.14 -1.46
C ALA A 462 -4.40 0.22 -0.93
N PRO A 463 -5.29 1.21 -0.83
CA PRO A 463 -5.01 2.41 -0.06
C PRO A 463 -4.54 2.06 1.36
N PRO A 464 -3.54 2.77 1.90
CA PRO A 464 -3.06 2.61 3.27
C PRO A 464 -4.21 2.54 4.29
N GLY A 465 -4.14 1.63 5.26
CA GLY A 465 -5.19 1.40 6.26
C GLY A 465 -6.35 0.49 5.83
N THR A 466 -6.39 0.01 4.59
CA THR A 466 -7.48 -0.87 4.13
C THR A 466 -7.48 -2.22 4.88
N ARG A 467 -8.62 -2.57 5.49
CA ARG A 467 -8.81 -3.85 6.22
C ARG A 467 -9.86 -4.78 5.60
N ALA A 468 -10.64 -4.29 4.64
CA ALA A 468 -11.72 -5.04 4.00
C ALA A 468 -11.60 -4.97 2.47
N TYR A 469 -11.64 -6.14 1.83
CA TYR A 469 -11.33 -6.32 0.41
C TYR A 469 -12.51 -6.97 -0.32
N SER A 470 -12.76 -6.61 -1.58
CA SER A 470 -13.83 -7.24 -2.39
C SER A 470 -13.41 -8.56 -3.03
N LEU A 471 -14.32 -9.54 -3.03
CA LEU A 471 -14.27 -10.74 -3.86
C LEU A 471 -15.07 -10.58 -5.17
N ASP A 472 -16.20 -9.89 -5.09
CA ASP A 472 -17.01 -9.50 -6.25
C ASP A 472 -17.81 -8.23 -5.93
N SER A 473 -17.79 -7.28 -6.87
CA SER A 473 -18.63 -6.07 -6.91
C SER A 473 -19.60 -6.10 -8.10
N PHE A 474 -19.71 -7.26 -8.76
CA PHE A 474 -20.59 -7.55 -9.88
C PHE A 474 -20.48 -6.57 -11.06
N SER A 475 -19.33 -5.90 -11.23
CA SER A 475 -19.13 -4.91 -12.30
C SER A 475 -19.49 -5.46 -13.68
N GLY A 476 -19.22 -6.75 -13.90
CA GLY A 476 -19.84 -7.55 -14.95
C GLY A 476 -20.29 -8.92 -14.43
N LEU A 477 -21.17 -9.59 -15.17
CA LEU A 477 -21.69 -10.90 -14.77
C LEU A 477 -20.78 -12.04 -15.27
N ASP A 478 -19.94 -12.60 -14.40
CA ASP A 478 -19.22 -13.85 -14.70
C ASP A 478 -20.24 -15.00 -14.92
N PRO A 479 -20.28 -15.67 -16.07
CA PRO A 479 -21.22 -16.75 -16.36
C PRO A 479 -20.98 -18.03 -15.53
N ARG A 480 -19.93 -18.09 -14.69
CA ARG A 480 -19.81 -19.07 -13.60
C ARG A 480 -20.81 -18.82 -12.50
N TRP A 481 -21.32 -17.60 -12.28
CA TRP A 481 -22.53 -17.39 -11.50
C TRP A 481 -23.69 -18.11 -12.19
N ARG A 482 -24.10 -19.25 -11.63
CA ARG A 482 -25.15 -20.09 -12.20
C ARG A 482 -26.49 -19.59 -11.72
N ASP A 483 -27.40 -19.48 -12.69
CA ASP A 483 -28.82 -19.38 -12.47
C ASP A 483 -29.31 -20.47 -11.49
N PRO A 484 -30.22 -20.16 -10.54
CA PRO A 484 -30.74 -21.13 -9.57
C PRO A 484 -31.19 -22.45 -10.20
N ASN A 485 -31.82 -22.40 -11.39
CA ASN A 485 -32.33 -23.57 -12.11
C ASN A 485 -31.25 -24.54 -12.61
N LEU A 486 -29.99 -24.11 -12.56
CA LEU A 486 -28.83 -24.85 -13.06
C LEU A 486 -27.94 -25.37 -11.92
N ALA A 487 -28.34 -25.18 -10.66
CA ALA A 487 -27.72 -25.79 -9.49
C ALA A 487 -28.46 -27.08 -9.08
N ARG A 488 -27.71 -28.17 -8.84
CA ARG A 488 -28.29 -29.47 -8.47
C ARG A 488 -28.98 -29.49 -7.10
N ASP A 489 -28.66 -28.51 -6.26
CA ASP A 489 -29.22 -28.35 -4.92
C ASP A 489 -30.47 -27.46 -4.87
N THR A 490 -30.87 -26.84 -5.98
CA THR A 490 -32.14 -26.11 -6.05
C THR A 490 -33.31 -27.09 -6.04
N VAL A 491 -34.28 -26.86 -5.15
CA VAL A 491 -35.51 -27.65 -5.02
C VAL A 491 -36.70 -26.75 -4.67
N GLY A 492 -37.89 -27.11 -5.15
CA GLY A 492 -39.13 -26.36 -4.86
C GLY A 492 -39.53 -25.36 -5.96
N ASP A 493 -38.61 -24.99 -6.85
CA ASP A 493 -38.92 -24.39 -8.16
C ASP A 493 -39.27 -25.54 -9.13
N SER A 494 -40.50 -25.54 -9.63
CA SER A 494 -41.05 -26.60 -10.49
C SER A 494 -41.35 -26.16 -11.92
N ASN A 495 -41.42 -24.84 -12.16
CA ASN A 495 -41.67 -24.26 -13.47
C ASN A 495 -40.37 -23.82 -14.19
N GLY A 496 -39.29 -23.59 -13.43
CA GLY A 496 -37.98 -23.17 -13.90
C GLY A 496 -37.80 -21.67 -14.12
N ASP A 497 -38.42 -20.78 -13.31
CA ASP A 497 -38.43 -19.33 -13.53
C ASP A 497 -37.77 -18.46 -12.43
N SER A 498 -37.18 -19.06 -11.38
CA SER A 498 -36.09 -18.41 -10.62
C SER A 498 -35.02 -17.88 -11.58
N SER A 499 -34.34 -16.77 -11.26
CA SER A 499 -33.35 -16.22 -12.19
C SER A 499 -32.25 -15.37 -11.59
N LEU A 500 -31.12 -15.35 -12.30
CA LEU A 500 -29.99 -14.46 -12.09
C LEU A 500 -30.02 -13.29 -13.08
N ALA A 501 -29.83 -12.06 -12.61
CA ALA A 501 -29.63 -10.90 -13.49
C ALA A 501 -28.67 -9.87 -12.89
N LEU A 502 -27.95 -9.16 -13.76
CA LEU A 502 -27.23 -7.95 -13.37
C LEU A 502 -28.17 -6.75 -13.41
N VAL A 503 -28.12 -5.92 -12.36
CA VAL A 503 -28.92 -4.70 -12.20
C VAL A 503 -28.02 -3.55 -11.73
N PRO A 504 -28.41 -2.27 -11.91
CA PRO A 504 -27.69 -1.16 -11.29
C PRO A 504 -27.66 -1.28 -9.76
N ALA A 505 -26.55 -0.88 -9.13
CA ALA A 505 -26.42 -0.90 -7.67
C ALA A 505 -27.50 -0.02 -6.99
N PRO A 506 -28.33 -0.55 -6.07
CA PRO A 506 -29.51 0.20 -5.57
C PRO A 506 -29.21 1.46 -4.75
N ALA A 507 -27.98 1.64 -4.25
CA ALA A 507 -27.60 2.76 -3.40
C ALA A 507 -26.17 3.28 -3.65
N GLY A 508 -25.66 3.15 -4.88
CA GLY A 508 -24.31 3.61 -5.22
C GLY A 508 -24.06 3.64 -6.73
N GLU A 509 -22.80 3.88 -7.09
CA GLU A 509 -22.31 3.62 -8.44
C GLU A 509 -22.14 2.11 -8.66
N GLY A 510 -21.99 1.69 -9.91
CA GLY A 510 -21.72 0.28 -10.24
C GLY A 510 -22.96 -0.58 -10.52
N ASN A 511 -22.74 -1.90 -10.47
CA ASN A 511 -23.74 -2.94 -10.73
C ASN A 511 -23.90 -3.84 -9.49
N ALA A 512 -24.97 -4.64 -9.45
CA ALA A 512 -25.28 -5.58 -8.39
C ALA A 512 -25.92 -6.85 -8.98
N MET A 513 -25.83 -7.96 -8.26
CA MET A 513 -26.43 -9.23 -8.64
C MET A 513 -27.84 -9.38 -8.05
N ARG A 514 -28.87 -9.32 -8.89
CA ARG A 514 -30.24 -9.70 -8.51
C ARG A 514 -30.42 -11.21 -8.60
N ILE A 515 -30.90 -11.80 -7.51
CA ILE A 515 -31.38 -13.18 -7.41
C ILE A 515 -32.90 -13.12 -7.26
N ALA A 516 -33.64 -13.53 -8.28
CA ALA A 516 -35.07 -13.77 -8.21
C ALA A 516 -35.32 -15.27 -7.95
N TYR A 517 -36.33 -15.58 -7.14
CA TYR A 517 -36.73 -16.94 -6.84
C TYR A 517 -38.26 -17.09 -6.86
N ASP A 518 -38.73 -18.19 -7.43
CA ASP A 518 -40.11 -18.65 -7.32
C ASP A 518 -40.08 -20.10 -6.80
N PHE A 519 -41.04 -20.43 -5.94
CA PHE A 519 -41.19 -21.75 -5.37
C PHE A 519 -42.68 -22.09 -5.32
N GLU A 520 -43.07 -23.23 -5.91
CA GLU A 520 -44.41 -23.82 -5.77
C GLU A 520 -44.40 -25.11 -4.94
N GLY A 521 -43.26 -25.40 -4.32
CA GLY A 521 -43.11 -26.50 -3.38
C GLY A 521 -43.80 -26.21 -2.05
N SER A 522 -44.78 -27.03 -1.65
CA SER A 522 -45.30 -27.03 -0.28
C SER A 522 -44.34 -27.64 0.76
N GLY A 523 -43.07 -27.84 0.39
CA GLY A 523 -42.06 -28.59 1.14
C GLY A 523 -40.96 -27.69 1.70
N ALA A 524 -39.76 -28.24 1.89
CA ALA A 524 -38.56 -27.46 2.11
C ALA A 524 -38.01 -27.02 0.75
N ASN A 525 -38.03 -25.69 0.52
CA ASN A 525 -37.63 -25.08 -0.74
C ASN A 525 -36.24 -24.46 -0.59
N ARG A 526 -35.50 -24.45 -1.69
CA ARG A 526 -34.12 -24.00 -1.75
C ARG A 526 -33.78 -23.47 -3.14
N ALA A 527 -33.25 -22.26 -3.23
CA ALA A 527 -32.59 -21.75 -4.44
C ALA A 527 -31.10 -21.58 -4.13
N VAL A 528 -30.22 -22.22 -4.91
CA VAL A 528 -28.77 -22.10 -4.77
C VAL A 528 -28.20 -21.29 -5.94
N VAL A 529 -27.57 -20.15 -5.63
CA VAL A 529 -26.79 -19.37 -6.60
C VAL A 529 -25.32 -19.65 -6.32
N ALA A 530 -24.68 -20.35 -7.26
CA ALA A 530 -23.31 -20.83 -7.11
C ALA A 530 -22.39 -20.22 -8.16
N HIS A 531 -21.19 -19.81 -7.74
CA HIS A 531 -20.06 -19.54 -8.63
C HIS A 531 -19.39 -20.88 -8.96
N GLU A 532 -19.73 -21.44 -10.13
CA GLU A 532 -19.38 -22.77 -10.59
C GLU A 532 -17.87 -23.04 -10.58
N VAL A 533 -17.48 -24.12 -9.93
CA VAL A 533 -16.11 -24.66 -9.96
C VAL A 533 -16.00 -25.68 -11.09
N LEU A 534 -15.04 -25.47 -11.97
CA LEU A 534 -14.83 -26.26 -13.19
C LEU A 534 -13.61 -27.20 -13.02
N ALA A 535 -13.46 -28.18 -13.90
CA ALA A 535 -12.29 -29.06 -13.94
C ALA A 535 -11.36 -28.71 -15.11
N SER A 536 -10.06 -29.01 -14.94
CA SER A 536 -9.06 -28.82 -16.00
C SER A 536 -9.31 -29.78 -17.18
N PRO A 537 -9.21 -29.33 -18.45
CA PRO A 537 -9.19 -30.23 -19.61
C PRO A 537 -8.07 -31.28 -19.56
N LEU A 538 -6.98 -31.00 -18.84
CA LEU A 538 -5.85 -31.92 -18.65
C LEU A 538 -6.14 -33.02 -17.61
N ALA A 539 -7.05 -32.75 -16.67
CA ALA A 539 -7.46 -33.70 -15.63
C ALA A 539 -8.98 -33.59 -15.35
N PRO A 540 -9.85 -34.06 -16.27
CA PRO A 540 -11.30 -33.85 -16.20
C PRO A 540 -12.02 -34.41 -14.95
N THR A 541 -11.36 -35.27 -14.18
CA THR A 541 -11.88 -35.90 -12.96
C THR A 541 -11.42 -35.22 -11.67
N VAL A 542 -10.66 -34.12 -11.76
CA VAL A 542 -10.16 -33.37 -10.61
C VAL A 542 -10.92 -32.04 -10.52
N THR A 543 -11.70 -31.88 -9.45
CA THR A 543 -12.30 -30.59 -9.08
C THR A 543 -11.20 -29.55 -8.88
N ASP A 544 -11.26 -28.42 -9.58
CA ASP A 544 -10.26 -27.37 -9.43
C ASP A 544 -10.66 -26.32 -8.40
N THR A 545 -10.37 -26.59 -7.12
CA THR A 545 -10.66 -25.67 -6.02
C THR A 545 -9.86 -24.37 -6.06
N ASN A 546 -8.83 -24.25 -6.90
CA ASN A 546 -8.17 -22.96 -7.13
C ASN A 546 -9.07 -21.99 -7.96
N SER A 547 -10.17 -22.48 -8.57
CA SER A 547 -11.04 -21.73 -9.50
C SER A 547 -12.37 -21.23 -8.90
N VAL A 548 -12.46 -21.18 -7.56
CA VAL A 548 -13.55 -20.57 -6.77
C VAL A 548 -13.67 -19.05 -7.01
N LEU A 549 -14.63 -18.38 -6.35
CA LEU A 549 -14.76 -16.92 -6.47
C LEU A 549 -13.51 -16.21 -5.95
N GLY A 550 -13.11 -16.56 -4.71
CA GLY A 550 -11.93 -16.10 -3.98
C GLY A 550 -11.49 -17.15 -2.96
N VAL A 551 -10.23 -17.07 -2.50
CA VAL A 551 -9.60 -17.99 -1.53
C VAL A 551 -9.12 -17.22 -0.30
N VAL A 552 -9.75 -17.49 0.85
CA VAL A 552 -9.47 -16.81 2.12
C VAL A 552 -8.94 -17.80 3.16
N SER A 553 -8.41 -17.26 4.26
CA SER A 553 -7.98 -18.07 5.40
C SER A 553 -9.14 -18.36 6.36
N ALA A 554 -8.93 -19.33 7.26
CA ALA A 554 -9.87 -19.55 8.37
C ALA A 554 -9.87 -18.37 9.38
N SER A 555 -8.87 -17.48 9.34
CA SER A 555 -8.81 -16.21 10.11
C SER A 555 -9.50 -15.03 9.41
N THR A 556 -10.59 -15.29 8.68
CA THR A 556 -11.29 -14.28 7.86
C THR A 556 -12.77 -14.19 8.21
N LYS A 557 -13.35 -12.99 8.11
CA LYS A 557 -14.79 -12.76 8.16
C LYS A 557 -15.29 -12.36 6.78
N LEU A 558 -16.20 -13.16 6.25
CA LEU A 558 -16.89 -12.90 5.00
C LEU A 558 -18.10 -11.99 5.25
N LYS A 559 -18.34 -11.03 4.35
CA LYS A 559 -19.50 -10.13 4.37
C LYS A 559 -20.18 -10.12 3.00
N ALA A 560 -21.49 -10.07 2.97
CA ALA A 560 -22.26 -9.79 1.76
C ALA A 560 -23.38 -8.77 2.05
N PHE A 561 -23.43 -7.71 1.24
CA PHE A 561 -24.40 -6.62 1.38
C PHE A 561 -25.64 -6.94 0.54
N VAL A 562 -26.79 -7.13 1.19
CA VAL A 562 -28.00 -7.65 0.54
C VAL A 562 -29.20 -6.74 0.81
N LEU A 563 -29.80 -6.24 -0.27
CA LEU A 563 -31.09 -5.56 -0.23
C LEU A 563 -32.21 -6.59 -0.44
N VAL A 564 -33.06 -6.74 0.58
CA VAL A 564 -34.33 -7.48 0.48
C VAL A 564 -35.38 -6.51 -0.03
N THR A 565 -35.85 -6.67 -1.28
CA THR A 565 -36.76 -5.67 -1.89
C THR A 565 -38.19 -5.81 -1.37
N GLN A 566 -38.60 -7.00 -0.94
CA GLN A 566 -39.94 -7.30 -0.41
C GLN A 566 -39.85 -8.29 0.77
N PRO A 567 -40.71 -8.17 1.81
CA PRO A 567 -40.71 -9.09 2.94
C PRO A 567 -41.16 -10.51 2.56
N GLN A 568 -40.36 -11.50 2.92
CA GLN A 568 -40.57 -12.92 2.62
C GLN A 568 -40.55 -13.72 3.93
N ALA A 569 -41.71 -13.83 4.58
CA ALA A 569 -41.86 -14.46 5.88
C ALA A 569 -41.60 -15.98 5.82
N GLY A 570 -40.81 -16.50 6.76
CA GLY A 570 -40.43 -17.92 6.77
C GLY A 570 -39.28 -18.28 5.82
N TYR A 571 -38.73 -17.30 5.09
CA TYR A 571 -37.55 -17.47 4.24
C TYR A 571 -36.30 -16.85 4.88
N THR A 572 -35.16 -17.46 4.56
CA THR A 572 -33.83 -17.08 5.07
C THR A 572 -32.77 -17.18 3.97
N MET A 573 -31.61 -16.54 4.18
CA MET A 573 -30.47 -16.59 3.26
C MET A 573 -29.18 -16.86 4.03
N ARG A 574 -28.28 -17.66 3.42
CA ARG A 574 -26.94 -17.99 3.92
C ARG A 574 -25.89 -17.82 2.82
N MET A 575 -24.63 -17.66 3.23
CA MET A 575 -23.45 -17.84 2.38
C MET A 575 -22.98 -19.31 2.40
N LEU A 576 -22.30 -19.72 1.35
CA LEU A 576 -21.72 -21.06 1.17
C LEU A 576 -20.22 -20.96 0.86
N ALA A 577 -19.40 -21.77 1.53
CA ALA A 577 -17.96 -21.86 1.29
C ALA A 577 -17.47 -23.31 1.26
N VAL A 578 -16.49 -23.58 0.41
CA VAL A 578 -15.80 -24.87 0.28
C VAL A 578 -14.55 -24.84 1.15
N ASP A 579 -14.38 -25.83 2.01
CA ASP A 579 -13.19 -25.95 2.86
C ASP A 579 -12.02 -26.69 2.18
N GLY A 580 -10.86 -26.74 2.84
CA GLY A 580 -9.66 -27.43 2.35
C GLY A 580 -9.81 -28.96 2.21
N SER A 581 -10.84 -29.55 2.82
CA SER A 581 -11.24 -30.96 2.61
C SER A 581 -12.23 -31.15 1.45
N ARG A 582 -12.62 -30.06 0.77
CA ARG A 582 -13.63 -29.99 -0.29
C ARG A 582 -15.05 -30.29 0.20
N GLN A 583 -15.33 -29.94 1.44
CA GLN A 583 -16.65 -30.03 2.03
C GLN A 583 -17.36 -28.68 1.89
N LEU A 584 -18.67 -28.70 1.59
CA LEU A 584 -19.47 -27.48 1.45
C LEU A 584 -20.09 -27.12 2.82
N GLU A 585 -19.64 -26.01 3.38
CA GLU A 585 -20.11 -25.46 4.65
C GLU A 585 -20.98 -24.21 4.41
N SER A 586 -21.78 -23.82 5.41
CA SER A 586 -22.71 -22.68 5.32
C SER A 586 -22.66 -21.79 6.56
N SER A 587 -22.93 -20.51 6.34
CA SER A 587 -23.01 -19.48 7.38
C SER A 587 -24.25 -19.61 8.27
N PRO A 588 -24.35 -18.82 9.36
CA PRO A 588 -25.63 -18.50 9.99
C PRO A 588 -26.57 -17.84 8.98
N SER A 589 -27.88 -17.97 9.18
CA SER A 589 -28.89 -17.48 8.25
C SER A 589 -29.51 -16.14 8.69
N ILE A 590 -29.62 -15.16 7.79
CA ILE A 590 -30.46 -13.97 8.00
C ILE A 590 -31.91 -14.26 7.63
N SER A 591 -32.87 -13.50 8.19
CA SER A 591 -34.29 -13.62 7.81
C SER A 591 -34.65 -12.63 6.71
N LEU A 592 -35.34 -13.11 5.68
CA LEU A 592 -35.86 -12.27 4.58
C LEU A 592 -37.24 -11.64 4.92
N ALA A 593 -37.74 -11.83 6.15
CA ALA A 593 -39.07 -11.38 6.56
C ALA A 593 -39.23 -9.84 6.68
N GLN A 594 -38.14 -9.07 6.57
CA GLN A 594 -38.14 -7.60 6.61
C GLN A 594 -37.43 -7.05 5.36
N PRO A 595 -38.02 -6.08 4.64
CA PRO A 595 -37.36 -5.42 3.52
C PRO A 595 -36.28 -4.45 4.02
N GLY A 596 -35.38 -4.06 3.12
CA GLY A 596 -34.28 -3.13 3.40
C GLY A 596 -32.91 -3.79 3.33
N TRP A 597 -31.88 -3.06 3.75
CA TRP A 597 -30.50 -3.54 3.75
C TRP A 597 -30.22 -4.47 4.92
N HIS A 598 -29.55 -5.57 4.61
CA HIS A 598 -28.99 -6.54 5.55
C HIS A 598 -27.53 -6.78 5.19
N VAL A 599 -26.71 -7.12 6.18
CA VAL A 599 -25.34 -7.62 5.96
C VAL A 599 -25.31 -9.06 6.44
N LEU A 600 -25.00 -10.01 5.55
CA LEU A 600 -24.69 -11.37 5.94
C LEU A 600 -23.24 -11.39 6.37
N THR A 601 -22.99 -11.65 7.65
CA THR A 601 -21.65 -11.73 8.22
C THR A 601 -21.36 -13.16 8.64
N TRP A 602 -20.21 -13.70 8.23
CA TRP A 602 -19.73 -15.02 8.62
C TRP A 602 -18.28 -14.93 9.08
N ASP A 603 -18.08 -14.98 10.39
CA ASP A 603 -16.77 -15.04 11.01
C ASP A 603 -16.28 -16.50 11.00
N LEU A 604 -15.32 -16.82 10.13
CA LEU A 604 -14.79 -18.17 10.00
C LEU A 604 -13.99 -18.64 11.22
N THR A 605 -13.63 -17.71 12.14
CA THR A 605 -12.97 -18.05 13.41
C THR A 605 -13.94 -18.57 14.47
N ASP A 606 -15.26 -18.31 14.33
CA ASP A 606 -16.28 -18.86 15.22
C ASP A 606 -16.75 -20.24 14.74
N PRO A 607 -16.36 -21.35 15.41
CA PRO A 607 -16.80 -22.69 15.01
C PRO A 607 -18.30 -22.92 15.20
N PHE A 608 -19.00 -22.08 15.97
CA PHE A 608 -20.46 -22.13 16.11
C PHE A 608 -21.20 -21.43 14.97
N SER A 609 -20.50 -20.65 14.15
CA SER A 609 -21.05 -20.03 12.94
C SER A 609 -21.12 -21.00 11.74
N VAL A 610 -20.36 -22.10 11.79
CA VAL A 610 -20.18 -23.05 10.68
C VAL A 610 -21.23 -24.16 10.77
N ALA A 611 -22.02 -24.34 9.70
CA ALA A 611 -23.00 -25.41 9.60
C ALA A 611 -22.85 -26.22 8.30
N GLY A 612 -22.76 -27.55 8.43
CA GLY A 612 -22.58 -28.46 7.30
C GLY A 612 -23.72 -28.38 6.29
N PHE A 613 -23.38 -28.08 5.03
CA PHE A 613 -24.36 -27.99 3.96
C PHE A 613 -24.47 -29.32 3.19
N PRO A 614 -25.66 -29.96 3.14
CA PRO A 614 -25.87 -31.15 2.33
C PRO A 614 -25.97 -30.75 0.84
N THR A 615 -25.11 -31.34 0.02
CA THR A 615 -24.98 -31.02 -1.42
C THR A 615 -25.04 -32.24 -2.32
N GLN A 616 -25.62 -32.05 -3.50
CA GLN A 616 -25.63 -32.95 -4.65
C GLN A 616 -24.64 -32.51 -5.75
N GLU A 617 -23.83 -31.49 -5.49
CA GLU A 617 -22.79 -31.03 -6.41
C GLU A 617 -21.64 -32.06 -6.47
N PRO A 618 -21.41 -32.76 -7.60
CA PRO A 618 -20.39 -33.81 -7.68
C PRO A 618 -18.95 -33.30 -7.53
N ALA A 619 -18.73 -31.98 -7.57
CA ALA A 619 -17.45 -31.37 -7.31
C ALA A 619 -17.01 -31.46 -5.83
N PHE A 620 -17.96 -31.59 -4.89
CA PHE A 620 -17.75 -31.45 -3.45
C PHE A 620 -18.34 -32.60 -2.62
N PHE A 621 -17.98 -32.64 -1.34
CA PHE A 621 -18.63 -33.46 -0.33
C PHE A 621 -19.61 -32.61 0.49
N SER A 622 -20.61 -33.27 1.08
CA SER A 622 -21.48 -32.60 2.06
C SER A 622 -20.69 -32.15 3.29
N GLY A 623 -21.05 -30.98 3.82
CA GLY A 623 -20.43 -30.41 5.00
C GLY A 623 -20.61 -31.26 6.27
N ASN A 624 -19.70 -31.08 7.22
CA ASN A 624 -19.73 -31.72 8.53
C ASN A 624 -19.80 -30.72 9.70
N SER A 625 -19.94 -29.40 9.43
CA SER A 625 -19.92 -28.33 10.45
C SER A 625 -18.54 -28.14 11.09
N ILE A 626 -17.48 -28.46 10.35
CA ILE A 626 -16.08 -28.21 10.75
C ILE A 626 -15.40 -27.58 9.54
N LEU A 627 -14.87 -26.36 9.71
CA LEU A 627 -14.08 -25.71 8.68
C LEU A 627 -12.68 -26.34 8.64
N ASN A 628 -12.43 -27.26 7.71
CA ASN A 628 -11.13 -27.91 7.59
C ASN A 628 -10.17 -27.01 6.81
N SER A 629 -9.09 -26.57 7.46
CA SER A 629 -8.00 -25.81 6.86
C SER A 629 -6.66 -26.43 7.23
N THR A 630 -5.65 -26.27 6.37
CA THR A 630 -4.28 -26.72 6.59
C THR A 630 -3.51 -25.85 7.61
N GLY A 631 -4.04 -24.68 7.97
CA GLY A 631 -3.54 -23.82 9.06
C GLY A 631 -4.27 -22.49 9.08
N LEU A 632 -4.28 -21.77 10.21
CA LEU A 632 -5.11 -20.56 10.35
C LEU A 632 -4.77 -19.43 9.35
N GLY A 633 -3.53 -19.37 8.85
CA GLY A 633 -3.11 -18.47 7.76
C GLY A 633 -3.13 -19.08 6.35
N ALA A 634 -3.60 -20.31 6.15
CA ALA A 634 -3.65 -20.94 4.82
C ALA A 634 -4.88 -20.46 4.03
N ARG A 635 -4.67 -19.98 2.80
CA ARG A 635 -5.75 -19.60 1.86
C ARG A 635 -6.33 -20.83 1.16
N ASP A 636 -7.06 -21.65 1.90
CA ASP A 636 -7.68 -22.88 1.40
C ASP A 636 -9.21 -22.95 1.60
N ILE A 637 -9.84 -21.85 2.04
CA ILE A 637 -11.30 -21.72 2.13
C ILE A 637 -11.82 -20.90 0.94
N GLY A 638 -12.62 -21.52 0.08
CA GLY A 638 -13.13 -20.92 -1.15
C GLY A 638 -14.57 -20.44 -1.06
N PHE A 639 -14.87 -19.19 -1.43
CA PHE A 639 -16.26 -18.72 -1.51
C PHE A 639 -17.00 -19.39 -2.69
N TYR A 640 -18.16 -19.99 -2.42
CA TYR A 640 -18.94 -20.73 -3.43
C TYR A 640 -20.23 -20.02 -3.87
N GLY A 641 -20.93 -19.33 -2.96
CA GLY A 641 -22.19 -18.67 -3.34
C GLY A 641 -23.16 -18.47 -2.20
N PHE A 642 -24.45 -18.49 -2.55
CA PHE A 642 -25.56 -18.23 -1.64
C PHE A 642 -26.62 -19.32 -1.74
N VAL A 643 -27.38 -19.45 -0.65
CA VAL A 643 -28.59 -20.27 -0.64
C VAL A 643 -29.73 -19.51 0.04
N ILE A 644 -30.91 -19.54 -0.58
CA ILE A 644 -32.17 -19.04 -0.05
C ILE A 644 -33.04 -20.24 0.30
N GLU A 645 -33.47 -20.35 1.55
CA GLU A 645 -34.22 -21.51 2.06
C GLU A 645 -35.52 -21.07 2.75
N GLY A 646 -36.56 -21.90 2.66
CA GLY A 646 -37.83 -21.67 3.34
C GLY A 646 -38.82 -22.82 3.17
N THR A 647 -40.10 -22.56 3.43
CA THR A 647 -41.16 -23.55 3.29
C THR A 647 -42.45 -22.96 2.75
N GLY A 648 -43.12 -23.69 1.86
CA GLY A 648 -44.35 -23.24 1.21
C GLY A 648 -44.11 -22.22 0.08
N ASP A 649 -45.13 -21.99 -0.73
CA ASP A 649 -45.01 -21.23 -1.97
C ASP A 649 -44.54 -19.78 -1.73
N ALA A 650 -43.58 -19.28 -2.52
CA ALA A 650 -43.09 -17.90 -2.40
C ALA A 650 -42.41 -17.39 -3.68
N VAL A 651 -42.75 -16.17 -4.07
CA VAL A 651 -42.09 -15.40 -5.14
C VAL A 651 -41.37 -14.23 -4.50
N GLY A 652 -40.06 -14.09 -4.72
CA GLY A 652 -39.26 -13.02 -4.13
C GLY A 652 -38.00 -12.68 -4.93
N GLU A 653 -37.33 -11.60 -4.53
CA GLU A 653 -36.02 -11.25 -5.05
C GLU A 653 -35.16 -10.63 -3.93
N VAL A 654 -33.85 -10.82 -4.05
CA VAL A 654 -32.82 -10.11 -3.28
C VAL A 654 -31.79 -9.54 -4.24
N ILE A 655 -31.16 -8.44 -3.87
CA ILE A 655 -30.06 -7.84 -4.63
C ILE A 655 -28.80 -7.90 -3.76
N VAL A 656 -27.80 -8.67 -4.21
CA VAL A 656 -26.47 -8.74 -3.62
C VAL A 656 -25.63 -7.65 -4.29
N ASP A 657 -25.19 -6.68 -3.50
CA ASP A 657 -24.49 -5.49 -3.97
C ASP A 657 -22.99 -5.72 -4.07
N SER A 658 -22.40 -6.38 -3.07
CA SER A 658 -20.99 -6.79 -3.07
C SER A 658 -20.74 -7.95 -2.10
N ILE A 659 -19.63 -8.64 -2.33
CA ILE A 659 -19.06 -9.67 -1.46
C ILE A 659 -17.67 -9.18 -1.04
N THR A 660 -17.40 -9.12 0.26
CA THR A 660 -16.12 -8.67 0.81
C THR A 660 -15.61 -9.61 1.90
N TYR A 661 -14.34 -9.46 2.25
CA TYR A 661 -13.68 -10.18 3.34
C TYR A 661 -12.76 -9.26 4.13
N GLU A 662 -12.61 -9.54 5.43
CA GLU A 662 -11.66 -8.86 6.31
C GLU A 662 -10.94 -9.88 7.20
N HIS A 663 -9.69 -9.62 7.55
CA HIS A 663 -8.97 -10.47 8.50
C HIS A 663 -9.49 -10.26 9.93
N VAL A 664 -9.51 -11.34 10.73
CA VAL A 664 -9.97 -11.35 12.11
C VAL A 664 -8.81 -11.71 13.03
N ASP A 665 -8.51 -10.83 13.98
CA ASP A 665 -7.55 -11.12 15.05
C ASP A 665 -8.04 -12.31 15.91
N PRO A 666 -7.19 -13.32 16.21
CA PRO A 666 -7.57 -14.48 17.01
C PRO A 666 -8.22 -14.11 18.34
N GLU A 667 -9.26 -14.87 18.72
CA GLU A 667 -10.14 -14.58 19.88
C GLU A 667 -10.86 -13.22 19.81
N GLN A 668 -10.88 -12.55 18.64
CA GLN A 668 -11.32 -11.16 18.45
C GLN A 668 -10.54 -10.16 19.34
N LYS A 669 -9.29 -10.47 19.68
CA LYS A 669 -8.41 -9.64 20.50
C LYS A 669 -7.30 -9.01 19.66
N SER A 670 -7.46 -7.73 19.37
CA SER A 670 -6.43 -6.90 18.74
C SER A 670 -5.27 -6.63 19.70
N TYR A 671 -4.04 -6.82 19.27
CA TYR A 671 -2.84 -6.37 19.98
C TYR A 671 -2.00 -5.54 19.01
N ARG A 672 -1.58 -4.33 19.41
CA ARG A 672 -0.84 -3.39 18.55
C ARG A 672 0.43 -2.92 19.24
N ILE A 673 1.48 -2.70 18.47
CA ILE A 673 2.72 -2.06 18.92
C ILE A 673 2.38 -0.59 19.18
N ASN A 674 2.50 -0.12 20.42
CA ASN A 674 2.06 1.22 20.82
C ASN A 674 3.22 2.22 20.91
N GLU A 675 4.38 1.78 21.37
CA GLU A 675 5.56 2.60 21.60
C GLU A 675 6.82 1.72 21.42
N PHE A 676 7.90 2.24 20.84
CA PHE A 676 9.16 1.50 20.70
C PHE A 676 10.37 2.43 20.54
N ARG A 677 11.56 1.92 20.92
CA ARG A 677 12.88 2.58 21.07
C ARG A 677 13.24 2.87 22.54
N TYR A 678 13.74 4.07 22.84
CA TYR A 678 14.61 4.31 24.00
C TYR A 678 13.82 4.87 25.18
N ALA A 679 13.77 4.13 26.30
CA ALA A 679 13.28 4.67 27.56
C ALA A 679 14.33 5.61 28.19
N GLU A 680 15.58 5.18 28.20
CA GLU A 680 16.75 5.99 28.57
C GLU A 680 17.96 5.59 27.69
N SER A 681 19.15 6.09 28.01
CA SER A 681 20.39 5.76 27.30
C SER A 681 20.80 4.30 27.52
N GLY A 682 20.53 3.44 26.54
CA GLY A 682 20.83 1.99 26.60
C GLY A 682 19.80 1.21 27.43
N LEU A 683 18.54 1.65 27.38
CA LEU A 683 17.37 0.93 27.86
C LEU A 683 16.30 0.96 26.77
N GLU A 684 16.24 -0.10 25.97
CA GLU A 684 15.37 -0.23 24.81
C GLU A 684 14.10 -1.03 25.15
N PHE A 685 12.98 -0.71 24.49
CA PHE A 685 11.70 -1.39 24.70
C PHE A 685 10.78 -1.38 23.48
N VAL A 686 9.77 -2.25 23.57
CA VAL A 686 8.54 -2.23 22.78
C VAL A 686 7.35 -2.37 23.74
N GLU A 687 6.42 -1.43 23.65
CA GLU A 687 5.13 -1.48 24.32
C GLU A 687 4.05 -2.01 23.38
N ILE A 688 3.12 -2.76 23.95
CA ILE A 688 1.99 -3.35 23.24
C ILE A 688 0.69 -2.89 23.92
N HIS A 689 -0.19 -2.25 23.16
CA HIS A 689 -1.55 -1.95 23.54
C HIS A 689 -2.46 -3.16 23.23
N GLY A 690 -3.40 -3.48 24.12
CA GLY A 690 -4.42 -4.50 23.86
C GLY A 690 -5.38 -4.76 25.02
N PRO A 691 -6.31 -5.72 24.86
CA PRO A 691 -7.29 -6.10 25.88
C PRO A 691 -6.64 -6.51 27.20
N ALA A 692 -7.21 -6.01 28.30
CA ALA A 692 -6.80 -6.33 29.65
C ALA A 692 -7.00 -7.83 29.96
N GLY A 693 -6.04 -8.43 30.65
CA GLY A 693 -6.01 -9.86 30.96
C GLY A 693 -4.81 -10.60 30.35
N PRO A 694 -4.80 -11.94 30.37
CA PRO A 694 -3.66 -12.74 29.92
C PRO A 694 -3.36 -12.56 28.42
N LEU A 695 -2.08 -12.51 28.08
CA LEU A 695 -1.62 -12.56 26.69
C LEU A 695 -1.92 -13.94 26.04
N PRO A 696 -2.15 -14.00 24.71
CA PRO A 696 -2.38 -15.26 24.01
C PRO A 696 -1.17 -16.19 24.07
N SER A 697 -1.40 -17.50 24.12
CA SER A 697 -0.31 -18.48 24.08
C SER A 697 0.40 -18.45 22.73
N GLY A 698 1.73 -18.31 22.76
CA GLY A 698 2.56 -18.20 21.56
C GLY A 698 2.56 -16.80 20.93
N LEU A 699 2.10 -15.76 21.63
CA LEU A 699 2.35 -14.37 21.24
C LEU A 699 3.86 -14.08 21.34
N THR A 700 4.40 -13.46 20.30
CA THR A 700 5.84 -13.29 20.10
C THR A 700 6.10 -11.98 19.37
N LEU A 701 7.06 -11.20 19.86
CA LEU A 701 7.63 -10.06 19.14
C LEU A 701 8.81 -10.53 18.28
N ARG A 702 8.85 -10.13 17.01
CA ARG A 702 9.97 -10.34 16.09
C ARG A 702 10.56 -9.03 15.63
N THR A 703 11.87 -9.03 15.41
CA THR A 703 12.59 -7.96 14.70
C THR A 703 13.17 -8.49 13.39
N TYR A 704 13.24 -7.64 12.38
CA TYR A 704 13.71 -8.01 11.03
C TYR A 704 14.84 -7.09 10.55
N GLY A 705 15.82 -7.65 9.85
CA GLY A 705 16.83 -6.87 9.14
C GLY A 705 16.45 -6.66 7.67
N ALA A 706 16.47 -5.42 7.17
CA ALA A 706 16.15 -5.12 5.76
C ALA A 706 17.04 -5.86 4.74
N SER A 707 18.31 -6.10 5.08
CA SER A 707 19.31 -6.59 4.14
C SER A 707 19.06 -7.98 3.57
N ASN A 708 18.16 -8.76 4.18
CA ASN A 708 17.79 -10.11 3.72
C ASN A 708 16.39 -10.57 4.18
N GLY A 709 15.57 -9.69 4.78
CA GLY A 709 14.22 -10.02 5.26
C GLY A 709 14.16 -11.08 6.36
N THR A 710 15.30 -11.47 6.95
CA THR A 710 15.32 -12.52 7.97
C THR A 710 14.92 -11.99 9.34
N VAL A 711 14.27 -12.84 10.14
CA VAL A 711 14.02 -12.60 11.56
C VAL A 711 15.37 -12.47 12.27
N ALA A 712 15.71 -11.26 12.68
CA ALA A 712 16.95 -10.95 13.38
C ALA A 712 16.90 -11.46 14.83
N ARG A 713 15.78 -11.26 15.52
CA ARG A 713 15.50 -11.83 16.85
C ARG A 713 14.01 -12.13 17.03
N GLU A 714 13.74 -13.04 17.97
CA GLU A 714 12.40 -13.49 18.36
C GLU A 714 12.29 -13.51 19.89
N PHE A 715 11.26 -12.85 20.43
CA PHE A 715 11.03 -12.66 21.86
C PHE A 715 9.63 -13.21 22.25
N PRO A 716 9.55 -14.39 22.87
CA PRO A 716 8.29 -14.95 23.36
C PRO A 716 7.69 -14.07 24.49
N LEU A 717 6.44 -13.67 24.33
CA LEU A 717 5.75 -12.81 25.28
C LEU A 717 4.86 -13.63 26.22
N SER A 718 4.84 -13.27 27.49
CA SER A 718 3.99 -13.90 28.50
C SER A 718 3.68 -12.93 29.64
N GLY A 719 2.53 -13.11 30.28
CA GLY A 719 2.03 -12.22 31.32
C GLY A 719 0.59 -11.79 31.07
N SER A 720 0.23 -10.61 31.55
CA SER A 720 -1.11 -10.03 31.40
C SER A 720 -1.04 -8.51 31.27
N ILE A 721 -1.91 -7.96 30.43
CA ILE A 721 -2.13 -6.51 30.31
C ILE A 721 -3.02 -6.04 31.48
N PRO A 722 -2.65 -4.97 32.22
CA PRO A 722 -3.52 -4.37 33.24
C PRO A 722 -4.71 -3.63 32.60
N ASP A 723 -5.83 -3.51 33.31
CA ASP A 723 -6.94 -2.63 32.89
C ASP A 723 -6.63 -1.20 33.34
N MET A 724 -6.31 -0.33 32.39
CA MET A 724 -6.06 1.10 32.59
C MET A 724 -7.35 1.93 32.39
N GLY A 725 -8.43 1.29 31.97
CA GLY A 725 -9.69 1.91 31.59
C GLY A 725 -10.29 1.21 30.37
N GLY A 726 -11.62 1.10 30.33
CA GLY A 726 -12.34 0.56 29.17
C GLY A 726 -12.14 -0.95 28.90
N GLY A 727 -11.34 -1.67 29.71
CA GLY A 727 -10.98 -3.07 29.46
C GLY A 727 -9.72 -3.25 28.61
N PHE A 728 -8.89 -2.22 28.49
CA PHE A 728 -7.64 -2.20 27.72
C PHE A 728 -6.47 -1.66 28.57
N GLY A 729 -5.25 -1.83 28.08
CA GLY A 729 -4.06 -1.22 28.69
C GLY A 729 -2.77 -1.57 27.96
N LEU A 730 -1.64 -1.31 28.63
CA LEU A 730 -0.30 -1.35 28.05
C LEU A 730 0.56 -2.47 28.63
N PHE A 731 1.38 -3.09 27.80
CA PHE A 731 2.33 -4.15 28.18
C PHE A 731 3.72 -3.83 27.63
N VAL A 732 4.68 -3.60 28.52
CA VAL A 732 6.05 -3.24 28.16
C VAL A 732 6.94 -4.48 28.15
N ALA A 733 7.60 -4.75 27.01
CA ALA A 733 8.68 -5.70 26.88
C ALA A 733 9.98 -4.96 26.55
N GLY A 734 11.08 -5.27 27.23
CA GLY A 734 12.32 -4.50 27.06
C GLY A 734 13.42 -4.86 28.03
N ASP A 735 14.49 -4.08 27.98
CA ASP A 735 15.70 -4.35 28.74
C ASP A 735 15.52 -4.18 30.26
N PRO A 736 16.18 -5.00 31.10
CA PRO A 736 16.08 -4.91 32.55
C PRO A 736 16.55 -3.56 33.11
N GLY A 737 15.61 -2.68 33.41
CA GLY A 737 15.86 -1.32 33.89
C GLY A 737 14.84 -0.31 33.37
N THR A 738 14.27 -0.56 32.19
CA THR A 738 13.16 0.22 31.64
C THR A 738 11.98 0.28 32.64
N PRO A 739 11.32 1.44 32.82
CA PRO A 739 10.14 1.54 33.68
C PRO A 739 9.01 0.60 33.25
N ASN A 740 8.20 0.13 34.21
CA ASN A 740 6.98 -0.66 33.97
C ASN A 740 7.13 -1.96 33.14
N VAL A 741 8.34 -2.47 32.89
CA VAL A 741 8.56 -3.73 32.14
C VAL A 741 7.79 -4.90 32.76
N ALA A 742 6.90 -5.48 31.96
CA ALA A 742 6.10 -6.64 32.27
C ALA A 742 6.77 -7.96 31.83
N SER A 743 7.63 -7.93 30.80
CA SER A 743 8.47 -9.07 30.40
C SER A 743 9.88 -8.66 29.99
N THR A 744 10.87 -9.26 30.66
CA THR A 744 12.29 -9.29 30.25
C THR A 744 12.68 -10.62 29.60
N THR A 745 11.72 -11.50 29.30
CA THR A 745 12.03 -12.85 28.78
C THR A 745 12.61 -12.76 27.37
N GLY A 746 13.88 -13.14 27.22
CA GLY A 746 14.63 -13.01 25.96
C GLY A 746 15.46 -11.72 25.86
N PHE A 747 15.31 -10.78 26.80
CA PHE A 747 16.09 -9.55 26.93
C PHE A 747 17.16 -9.71 28.02
N SER A 748 18.30 -9.03 27.88
CA SER A 748 19.48 -9.23 28.70
C SER A 748 20.05 -7.92 29.24
N ALA A 749 20.31 -7.87 30.55
CA ALA A 749 20.83 -6.68 31.25
C ALA A 749 22.25 -6.25 30.86
N ALA A 750 22.81 -6.79 29.78
CA ALA A 750 24.17 -6.56 29.31
C ALA A 750 24.30 -6.59 27.77
N GLY A 751 23.18 -6.75 27.05
CA GLY A 751 23.15 -6.86 25.60
C GLY A 751 22.14 -5.87 25.03
N ASP A 752 22.52 -5.26 23.92
CA ASP A 752 21.60 -4.52 23.05
C ASP A 752 20.74 -5.55 22.29
N ASP A 753 19.58 -5.87 22.86
CA ASP A 753 18.70 -6.89 22.30
C ASP A 753 17.75 -6.31 21.24
N LEU A 754 17.32 -5.05 21.37
CA LEU A 754 16.66 -4.30 20.31
C LEU A 754 17.65 -3.37 19.59
N SER A 755 18.51 -3.99 18.77
CA SER A 755 19.64 -3.38 18.05
C SER A 755 19.54 -1.86 17.88
N ASN A 756 20.50 -1.13 18.48
CA ASN A 756 20.68 0.30 18.28
C ASN A 756 20.75 0.69 16.79
N LEU A 757 21.16 -0.24 15.92
CA LEU A 757 21.26 -0.10 14.47
C LEU A 757 20.22 -0.96 13.76
N ASN A 758 19.24 -0.30 13.13
CA ASN A 758 18.46 -0.74 11.98
C ASN A 758 17.86 -2.17 12.01
N PRO A 759 16.99 -2.53 12.96
CA PRO A 759 15.83 -3.34 12.61
C PRO A 759 14.92 -2.49 11.72
N THR A 760 14.56 -2.96 10.54
CA THR A 760 13.69 -2.20 9.61
C THR A 760 12.23 -2.66 9.70
N GLY A 761 11.96 -3.68 10.53
CA GLY A 761 10.60 -4.13 10.83
C GLY A 761 10.48 -4.74 12.23
N LEU A 762 9.39 -4.40 12.93
CA LEU A 762 8.84 -5.12 14.07
C LEU A 762 7.60 -5.90 13.61
N GLN A 763 7.37 -7.09 14.16
CA GLN A 763 6.14 -7.85 13.94
C GLN A 763 5.65 -8.46 15.26
N LEU A 764 4.37 -8.32 15.55
CA LEU A 764 3.69 -9.00 16.63
C LEU A 764 2.92 -10.20 16.07
N LEU A 765 3.40 -11.41 16.34
CA LEU A 765 2.97 -12.66 15.71
C LEU A 765 2.50 -13.67 16.77
N ASN A 766 1.47 -14.44 16.47
CA ASN A 766 1.20 -15.69 17.16
C ASN A 766 1.83 -16.87 16.42
N VAL A 767 2.91 -17.45 16.97
CA VAL A 767 3.67 -18.52 16.27
C VAL A 767 2.88 -19.82 16.10
N SER A 768 1.83 -20.05 16.90
CA SER A 768 1.00 -21.26 16.83
C SER A 768 -0.01 -21.21 15.68
N SER A 769 -0.51 -20.02 15.35
CA SER A 769 -1.49 -19.79 14.27
C SER A 769 -0.87 -19.22 12.99
N GLN A 770 0.37 -18.69 13.08
CA GLN A 770 1.01 -17.85 12.07
C GLN A 770 0.25 -16.54 11.79
N HIS A 771 -0.60 -16.07 12.72
CA HIS A 771 -1.34 -14.82 12.61
C HIS A 771 -0.51 -13.60 13.05
N VAL A 772 -0.38 -12.61 12.18
CA VAL A 772 0.23 -11.30 12.50
C VAL A 772 -0.85 -10.36 13.05
N TYR A 773 -0.69 -9.94 14.30
CA TYR A 773 -1.55 -8.94 14.93
C TYR A 773 -1.17 -7.51 14.53
N ASP A 774 0.13 -7.22 14.43
CA ASP A 774 0.62 -5.89 14.05
C ASP A 774 2.02 -5.97 13.43
N ASN A 775 2.38 -4.98 12.63
CA ASN A 775 3.69 -4.83 12.03
C ASN A 775 4.03 -3.35 11.83
N VAL A 776 5.22 -2.96 12.27
CA VAL A 776 5.75 -1.61 12.10
C VAL A 776 7.03 -1.69 11.31
N VAL A 777 7.00 -1.16 10.09
CA VAL A 777 8.19 -0.94 9.28
C VAL A 777 8.68 0.47 9.54
N TYR A 778 9.98 0.63 9.84
CA TYR A 778 10.61 1.91 10.15
C TYR A 778 12.03 1.97 9.60
N GLU A 779 12.62 3.16 9.50
CA GLU A 779 13.93 3.39 8.85
C GLU A 779 13.95 2.94 7.37
N ALA A 780 12.79 2.88 6.71
CA ALA A 780 12.62 2.32 5.37
C ALA A 780 12.85 3.32 4.21
N PHE A 781 13.41 4.51 4.48
CA PHE A 781 13.73 5.51 3.43
C PHE A 781 14.68 4.96 2.35
N GLY A 782 15.66 4.12 2.73
CA GLY A 782 16.52 3.40 1.77
C GLY A 782 15.85 2.19 1.09
N GLY A 783 14.58 1.95 1.40
CA GLY A 783 13.75 0.86 0.92
C GLY A 783 13.65 -0.35 1.82
N LEU A 784 12.67 -1.19 1.49
CA LEU A 784 12.35 -2.40 2.23
C LEU A 784 13.42 -3.48 2.18
N GLY A 785 14.28 -3.46 1.16
CA GLY A 785 15.09 -4.62 0.82
C GLY A 785 14.21 -5.87 0.72
N ASP A 786 14.63 -6.95 1.36
CA ASP A 786 13.93 -8.24 1.32
C ASP A 786 12.73 -8.34 2.30
N LEU A 787 12.30 -7.26 2.96
CA LEU A 787 11.07 -7.27 3.77
C LEU A 787 9.78 -7.50 2.95
N ILE A 788 9.87 -7.40 1.61
CA ILE A 788 8.80 -7.79 0.68
C ILE A 788 8.66 -9.32 0.52
N ARG A 789 9.58 -10.14 1.08
CA ARG A 789 9.50 -11.60 0.98
C ARG A 789 8.26 -12.15 1.70
N ARG A 790 7.63 -13.15 1.09
CA ARG A 790 6.46 -13.85 1.65
C ARG A 790 6.80 -14.55 2.97
N GLU A 791 8.04 -15.00 3.11
CA GLU A 791 8.61 -15.64 4.29
C GLU A 791 8.70 -14.68 5.50
N THR A 792 8.56 -13.36 5.28
CA THR A 792 8.40 -12.40 6.39
C THR A 792 7.03 -12.49 7.07
N LEU A 793 6.08 -13.23 6.49
CA LEU A 793 4.66 -13.27 6.85
C LEU A 793 3.96 -11.92 6.71
N GLY A 794 4.37 -11.11 5.73
CA GLY A 794 3.77 -9.80 5.48
C GLY A 794 4.13 -8.79 6.56
N VAL A 795 5.42 -8.68 6.93
CA VAL A 795 5.91 -7.60 7.80
C VAL A 795 5.70 -6.20 7.20
N THR A 796 5.32 -6.13 5.92
CA THR A 796 5.00 -4.92 5.14
C THR A 796 3.50 -4.80 4.82
N SER A 797 2.66 -5.68 5.37
CA SER A 797 1.20 -5.71 5.09
C SER A 797 0.39 -4.72 5.92
N GLY A 798 0.97 -4.03 6.91
CA GLY A 798 0.37 -2.90 7.62
C GLY A 798 0.33 -1.60 6.80
N GLY A 799 0.26 -1.70 5.47
CA GLY A 799 0.32 -0.58 4.54
C GLY A 799 1.73 -0.02 4.31
N TRP A 800 1.92 0.55 3.12
CA TRP A 800 2.77 1.72 2.93
C TRP A 800 1.95 2.97 3.35
N PRO A 801 2.51 4.19 3.39
CA PRO A 801 3.93 4.47 3.57
C PRO A 801 4.39 4.05 4.97
N TRP A 802 5.62 3.56 5.05
CA TRP A 802 6.23 3.11 6.29
C TRP A 802 6.81 4.27 7.10
N PHE A 803 7.12 4.02 8.36
CA PHE A 803 7.66 5.06 9.23
C PHE A 803 9.09 5.44 8.82
N GLY A 804 9.44 6.71 8.98
CA GLY A 804 10.75 7.26 8.60
C GLY A 804 11.92 6.76 9.46
N GLU A 805 13.10 7.31 9.21
CA GLU A 805 14.26 7.16 10.10
C GLU A 805 14.06 7.94 11.41
N ILE A 806 14.23 7.24 12.54
CA ILE A 806 14.26 7.82 13.88
C ILE A 806 15.70 8.26 14.19
N ALA A 807 15.94 9.55 14.36
CA ALA A 807 17.27 10.03 14.75
C ALA A 807 17.63 9.63 16.20
N ASN A 808 18.91 9.43 16.49
CA ASN A 808 19.41 9.06 17.83
C ASN A 808 19.53 10.24 18.81
N GLY A 809 18.59 11.19 18.72
CA GLY A 809 18.60 12.48 19.41
C GLY A 809 18.26 12.46 20.90
N PHE A 810 18.33 13.64 21.53
CA PHE A 810 18.06 13.82 22.95
C PHE A 810 17.14 15.01 23.23
N ASP A 811 16.45 14.97 24.37
CA ASP A 811 15.62 16.05 24.89
C ASP A 811 16.45 17.18 25.54
N GLY A 812 15.77 18.21 26.05
CA GLY A 812 16.40 19.31 26.79
C GLY A 812 16.98 18.93 28.16
N SER A 813 16.66 17.75 28.69
CA SER A 813 17.18 17.22 29.96
C SER A 813 18.36 16.24 29.78
N GLY A 814 18.57 15.73 28.56
CA GLY A 814 19.58 14.72 28.20
C GLY A 814 19.06 13.29 28.10
N ALA A 815 17.74 13.07 28.19
CA ALA A 815 17.08 11.80 27.90
C ALA A 815 16.91 11.58 26.39
N ARG A 816 16.65 10.34 25.96
CA ARG A 816 16.32 10.05 24.54
C ARG A 816 14.83 10.16 24.29
N TYR A 817 14.48 10.33 23.02
CA TYR A 817 13.10 10.22 22.55
C TYR A 817 12.85 8.83 21.93
N THR A 818 11.58 8.51 21.73
CA THR A 818 11.05 7.22 21.28
C THR A 818 10.17 7.41 20.04
N ALA A 819 9.64 6.34 19.44
CA ALA A 819 8.49 6.42 18.54
C ALA A 819 7.23 5.85 19.22
N GLY A 820 6.10 6.55 19.15
CA GLY A 820 4.82 6.10 19.71
C GLY A 820 3.63 6.45 18.82
N ARG A 821 2.58 5.62 18.89
CA ARG A 821 1.29 5.91 18.26
C ARG A 821 0.61 7.10 18.93
N TYR A 822 -0.36 7.74 18.26
CA TYR A 822 -1.13 8.86 18.82
C TYR A 822 -1.74 8.53 20.20
N PRO A 823 -2.09 9.54 21.05
CA PRO A 823 -2.38 9.38 22.48
C PRO A 823 -3.49 8.37 22.87
N ASP A 824 -4.29 7.94 21.90
CA ASP A 824 -5.37 6.96 22.02
C ASP A 824 -4.92 5.50 21.80
N GLY A 825 -3.69 5.28 21.31
CA GLY A 825 -3.17 3.95 20.95
C GLY A 825 -3.89 3.29 19.78
N LEU A 826 -4.56 4.08 18.94
CA LEU A 826 -5.23 3.61 17.72
C LEU A 826 -4.22 3.26 16.63
N ASP A 827 -4.67 2.38 15.74
CA ASP A 827 -3.93 1.89 14.60
C ASP A 827 -4.80 2.08 13.37
N THR A 828 -4.57 3.17 12.62
CA THR A 828 -5.25 3.41 11.33
C THR A 828 -4.76 2.43 10.26
N GLY A 829 -3.68 1.69 10.52
CA GLY A 829 -3.03 0.79 9.56
C GLY A 829 -2.17 1.57 8.57
N ARG A 830 -1.54 2.66 9.04
CA ARG A 830 -0.75 3.60 8.25
C ARG A 830 0.44 4.07 9.09
N ASN A 831 1.51 3.28 9.13
CA ASN A 831 2.63 3.49 10.05
C ASN A 831 3.20 4.94 10.06
N ALA A 832 3.26 5.64 8.93
CA ALA A 832 3.71 7.05 8.86
C ALA A 832 2.69 8.11 9.35
N GLU A 833 1.39 7.76 9.38
CA GLU A 833 0.32 8.57 9.98
C GLU A 833 0.08 8.20 11.43
N ASP A 834 0.32 6.94 11.82
CA ASP A 834 0.13 6.41 13.18
C ASP A 834 1.27 6.76 14.13
N PHE A 835 2.53 6.62 13.73
CA PHE A 835 3.68 6.82 14.63
C PHE A 835 4.23 8.24 14.58
N SER A 836 4.72 8.68 15.74
CA SER A 836 5.44 9.93 15.88
C SER A 836 6.57 9.86 16.90
N PHE A 837 7.54 10.77 16.81
CA PHE A 837 8.48 10.95 17.92
C PHE A 837 7.74 11.51 19.14
N GLN A 838 8.12 11.02 20.32
CA GLN A 838 7.70 11.59 21.61
C GLN A 838 8.76 11.29 22.67
N ALA A 839 8.64 11.89 23.86
CA ALA A 839 9.43 11.44 25.00
C ALA A 839 8.83 10.15 25.60
N ALA A 840 9.69 9.20 25.99
CA ALA A 840 9.30 7.85 26.40
C ALA A 840 8.30 7.79 27.56
N SER A 841 7.22 7.03 27.38
CA SER A 841 6.12 6.82 28.34
C SER A 841 5.84 5.33 28.67
N PRO A 842 6.84 4.44 28.82
CA PRO A 842 6.58 3.00 28.99
C PRO A 842 5.65 2.71 30.18
N GLY A 843 4.49 2.13 29.89
CA GLY A 843 3.41 1.77 30.81
C GLY A 843 2.40 2.89 31.09
N GLU A 844 2.50 4.03 30.42
CA GLU A 844 1.63 5.21 30.56
C GLU A 844 1.14 5.67 29.17
N PRO A 845 0.01 6.39 29.05
CA PRO A 845 -0.49 6.85 27.75
C PRO A 845 0.51 7.74 26.98
N ASN A 846 0.50 7.61 25.65
CA ASN A 846 1.30 8.43 24.74
C ASN A 846 0.84 9.90 24.71
N GLY A 847 1.72 10.80 24.28
CA GLY A 847 1.42 12.21 24.04
C GLY A 847 1.14 13.11 25.27
N ASP A 848 0.58 14.29 24.98
CA ASP A 848 0.06 15.29 25.93
C ASP A 848 1.08 15.88 26.92
N ARG A 849 2.34 16.05 26.50
CA ARG A 849 3.40 16.62 27.36
C ARG A 849 3.49 18.14 27.35
N LEU A 850 2.90 18.83 26.37
CA LEU A 850 2.98 20.29 26.25
C LEU A 850 1.63 20.97 26.49
N THR A 851 1.37 21.32 27.75
CA THR A 851 0.20 22.15 28.12
C THR A 851 0.35 23.57 27.57
N LEU A 852 -0.65 24.03 26.82
CA LEU A 852 -0.72 25.41 26.32
C LEU A 852 -1.51 26.33 27.27
N PRO A 853 -1.18 27.63 27.36
CA PRO A 853 -0.04 28.29 26.74
C PRO A 853 1.30 27.94 27.42
N ALA A 854 2.34 27.77 26.60
CA ALA A 854 3.71 27.47 27.03
C ALA A 854 4.65 28.62 26.67
N THR A 855 5.63 28.91 27.53
CA THR A 855 6.66 29.95 27.30
C THR A 855 8.02 29.40 27.70
N PHE A 856 9.04 29.67 26.90
CA PHE A 856 10.38 29.14 27.10
C PHE A 856 11.42 30.26 27.12
N ASP A 857 12.19 30.32 28.21
CA ASP A 857 13.23 31.33 28.45
C ASP A 857 14.65 30.84 28.10
N PHE A 858 14.81 29.56 27.77
CA PHE A 858 16.07 28.85 27.48
C PHE A 858 17.17 28.93 28.57
N GLU A 859 17.00 29.70 29.63
CA GLU A 859 17.80 29.68 30.86
C GLU A 859 17.67 28.33 31.58
N THR A 860 16.45 27.75 31.55
CA THR A 860 16.17 26.42 32.10
C THR A 860 16.09 25.33 31.03
N ALA A 861 16.40 24.09 31.44
CA ALA A 861 16.19 22.91 30.61
C ALA A 861 14.71 22.51 30.66
N SER A 862 14.10 22.23 29.52
CA SER A 862 12.73 21.74 29.41
C SER A 862 12.70 20.40 28.64
N PRO A 863 12.02 19.36 29.16
CA PRO A 863 11.87 18.08 28.49
C PRO A 863 10.87 18.11 27.31
N ALA A 864 10.24 19.26 27.07
CA ALA A 864 9.35 19.45 25.91
C ALA A 864 10.11 19.79 24.61
N PHE A 865 11.44 19.97 24.67
CA PHE A 865 12.30 20.15 23.50
C PHE A 865 13.12 18.92 23.20
N PHE A 866 13.33 18.67 21.91
CA PHE A 866 14.18 17.60 21.39
C PHE A 866 15.14 18.15 20.33
N SER A 867 16.25 17.47 20.10
CA SER A 867 17.13 17.69 18.95
C SER A 867 17.53 16.35 18.37
N THR A 868 17.44 16.19 17.06
CA THR A 868 18.01 15.04 16.36
C THR A 868 19.53 15.06 16.48
N PHE A 869 20.18 13.90 16.51
CA PHE A 869 21.66 13.74 16.52
C PHE A 869 22.45 14.45 17.64
N GLY A 870 21.79 14.98 18.67
CA GLY A 870 22.46 15.69 19.76
C GLY A 870 21.50 16.10 20.88
N SER A 871 22.04 16.80 21.89
CA SER A 871 21.24 17.41 22.97
C SER A 871 20.86 18.84 22.60
N VAL A 872 19.72 19.32 23.10
CA VAL A 872 19.23 20.69 22.90
C VAL A 872 20.25 21.71 23.44
N LEU A 873 20.87 22.49 22.55
CA LEU A 873 21.93 23.44 22.92
C LEU A 873 21.35 24.80 23.30
N ARG A 874 21.59 25.21 24.55
CA ARG A 874 21.20 26.51 25.10
C ARG A 874 22.48 27.35 25.25
N SER A 875 22.63 28.35 24.39
CA SER A 875 23.90 29.06 24.15
C SER A 875 23.72 30.57 24.27
N SER A 876 24.75 31.31 24.70
CA SER A 876 24.67 32.77 24.77
C SER A 876 24.95 33.39 23.38
N PRO A 877 24.02 34.15 22.79
CA PRO A 877 24.20 34.82 21.50
C PRO A 877 25.46 35.70 21.47
N LEU A 878 25.66 36.51 22.52
CA LEU A 878 26.79 37.43 22.61
C LEU A 878 28.14 36.70 22.69
N ALA A 879 28.19 35.52 23.33
CA ALA A 879 29.41 34.70 23.39
C ALA A 879 29.70 33.98 22.07
N ALA A 880 28.67 33.69 21.28
CA ALA A 880 28.77 33.15 19.92
C ALA A 880 29.18 34.20 18.87
N GLY A 881 29.19 35.49 19.22
CA GLY A 881 29.57 36.59 18.33
C GLY A 881 28.41 37.23 17.55
N ILE A 882 27.17 36.81 17.82
CA ILE A 882 25.97 37.42 17.27
C ILE A 882 25.41 38.48 18.26
N PRO A 883 24.52 39.41 17.84
CA PRO A 883 23.92 40.37 18.74
C PRO A 883 23.15 39.69 19.88
N ALA A 884 23.08 40.36 21.04
CA ALA A 884 22.22 39.92 22.13
C ALA A 884 20.78 39.79 21.64
N SER A 885 20.11 38.70 22.03
CA SER A 885 18.71 38.46 21.71
C SER A 885 17.79 39.44 22.45
N PRO A 886 16.52 39.63 22.01
CA PRO A 886 15.61 40.59 22.63
C PRO A 886 15.22 40.24 24.07
N GLY A 887 15.15 38.95 24.44
CA GLY A 887 14.97 38.51 25.83
C GLY A 887 16.26 38.66 26.65
N GLY A 888 17.39 38.40 26.00
CA GLY A 888 18.73 38.40 26.60
C GLY A 888 19.02 37.13 27.39
N GLY A 889 20.31 36.83 27.60
CA GLY A 889 20.73 35.62 28.32
C GLY A 889 21.15 34.50 27.37
N LEU A 890 20.58 33.31 27.54
CA LEU A 890 20.71 32.14 26.67
C LEU A 890 19.57 32.09 25.64
N ALA A 891 19.87 31.58 24.45
CA ALA A 891 18.91 31.27 23.41
C ALA A 891 19.05 29.80 22.99
N TRP A 892 18.02 29.22 22.37
CA TRP A 892 18.14 27.92 21.72
C TRP A 892 18.95 28.07 20.45
N ARG A 893 19.97 27.23 20.29
CA ARG A 893 20.78 27.09 19.09
C ARG A 893 20.56 25.69 18.51
N CYS A 894 19.71 25.56 17.51
CA CYS A 894 19.58 24.31 16.76
C CYS A 894 20.79 24.16 15.82
N VAL A 895 21.67 23.20 16.11
CA VAL A 895 22.88 22.88 15.34
C VAL A 895 23.40 21.50 15.76
N ASP A 896 23.94 20.71 14.83
CA ASP A 896 24.79 19.56 15.16
C ASP A 896 26.24 20.06 15.32
N PRO A 897 26.87 19.97 16.52
CA PRO A 897 28.26 20.39 16.72
C PRO A 897 29.30 19.61 15.91
N SER A 898 28.94 18.45 15.34
CA SER A 898 29.79 17.64 14.48
C SER A 898 29.68 18.00 12.99
N GLY A 899 28.64 18.75 12.60
CA GLY A 899 28.27 19.02 11.22
C GLY A 899 27.33 17.94 10.67
N GLY A 900 26.42 18.34 9.78
CA GLY A 900 25.21 17.59 9.44
C GLY A 900 23.98 18.42 9.75
N GLY A 901 22.95 18.29 8.91
CA GLY A 901 21.68 18.97 9.17
C GLY A 901 20.88 18.31 10.31
N VAL A 902 20.15 19.12 11.05
CA VAL A 902 19.51 18.77 12.32
C VAL A 902 18.10 19.37 12.41
N ILE A 903 17.18 18.65 13.06
CA ILE A 903 15.89 19.16 13.48
C ILE A 903 15.89 19.31 15.01
N GLY A 904 15.60 20.51 15.48
CA GLY A 904 15.11 20.80 16.81
C GLY A 904 13.58 20.76 16.83
N ILE A 905 12.98 20.28 17.91
CA ILE A 905 11.52 20.08 18.01
C ILE A 905 10.99 20.56 19.36
N ALA A 906 9.76 21.08 19.40
CA ALA A 906 9.03 21.42 20.62
C ALA A 906 7.59 20.86 20.59
N GLY A 907 7.24 20.06 21.59
CA GLY A 907 5.98 19.30 21.63
C GLY A 907 6.08 17.94 20.92
N ASP A 908 4.91 17.34 20.64
CA ASP A 908 4.73 16.02 20.01
C ASP A 908 3.68 16.11 18.89
N ALA A 909 3.33 14.99 18.25
CA ALA A 909 2.42 14.99 17.11
C ALA A 909 0.95 15.39 17.44
N ALA A 910 0.55 15.34 18.72
CA ALA A 910 -0.78 15.74 19.16
C ALA A 910 -0.91 17.26 19.35
N LEU A 911 0.21 18.02 19.32
CA LEU A 911 0.20 19.47 19.44
C LEU A 911 -0.72 20.08 18.36
N GLY A 912 -1.75 20.80 18.82
CA GLY A 912 -2.76 21.42 17.96
C GLY A 912 -3.99 20.58 17.63
N ARG A 913 -4.02 19.25 17.91
CA ARG A 913 -5.08 18.34 17.42
C ARG A 913 -6.50 18.84 17.73
N THR A 914 -6.73 19.52 18.86
CA THR A 914 -8.08 19.94 19.32
C THR A 914 -8.46 21.41 19.07
N ARG A 915 -7.50 22.27 18.67
CA ARG A 915 -7.67 23.74 18.64
C ARG A 915 -6.83 24.49 17.60
N GLY A 916 -5.93 23.80 16.91
CA GLY A 916 -4.77 24.46 16.32
C GLY A 916 -3.86 25.11 17.37
N TYR A 917 -2.79 25.76 16.89
CA TYR A 917 -1.85 26.48 17.74
C TYR A 917 -1.14 27.60 16.98
N THR A 918 -0.68 28.59 17.74
CA THR A 918 0.19 29.67 17.27
C THR A 918 1.52 29.59 17.99
N VAL A 919 2.60 29.62 17.22
CA VAL A 919 3.97 29.75 17.72
C VAL A 919 4.47 31.15 17.43
N THR A 920 5.01 31.83 18.44
CA THR A 920 5.70 33.12 18.29
C THR A 920 7.06 33.09 18.96
N GLY A 921 7.99 33.93 18.50
CA GLY A 921 9.31 34.11 19.10
C GLY A 921 10.18 35.07 18.31
N ASP A 922 11.45 35.16 18.68
CA ASP A 922 12.47 35.90 17.94
C ASP A 922 13.43 34.93 17.24
N LEU A 923 13.71 35.18 15.96
CA LEU A 923 14.62 34.40 15.11
C LEU A 923 15.82 35.26 14.69
N TYR A 924 17.04 34.74 14.81
CA TYR A 924 18.22 35.39 14.25
C TYR A 924 18.34 35.10 12.75
N VAL A 925 18.55 36.14 11.95
CA VAL A 925 18.77 36.03 10.49
C VAL A 925 20.27 36.10 10.20
N PRO A 926 20.94 35.00 9.80
CA PRO A 926 22.37 34.98 9.53
C PRO A 926 22.77 35.84 8.34
N SER A 927 24.03 36.29 8.34
CA SER A 927 24.59 37.14 7.29
C SER A 927 25.08 36.32 6.09
N SER A 928 24.97 36.86 4.88
CA SER A 928 25.60 36.31 3.66
C SER A 928 27.13 36.26 3.74
N THR A 929 27.73 37.00 4.68
CA THR A 929 29.17 36.94 4.98
C THR A 929 29.58 35.74 5.84
N ASP A 930 28.64 35.10 6.52
CA ASP A 930 28.87 33.91 7.33
C ASP A 930 29.09 32.69 6.41
N PRO A 931 29.48 31.51 6.91
CA PRO A 931 29.53 30.30 6.07
C PRO A 931 28.14 29.96 5.50
N ALA A 932 28.10 29.14 4.43
CA ALA A 932 26.84 28.81 3.76
C ALA A 932 25.99 27.92 4.67
N GLN A 933 24.83 28.44 5.07
CA GLN A 933 23.89 27.77 5.96
C GLN A 933 22.43 28.10 5.62
N ALA A 934 21.56 27.15 5.85
CA ALA A 934 20.11 27.32 5.88
C ALA A 934 19.58 27.19 7.29
N ILE A 935 18.61 28.03 7.61
CA ILE A 935 17.81 27.98 8.82
C ILE A 935 16.35 27.78 8.43
N ALA A 936 15.55 27.13 9.27
CA ALA A 936 14.12 27.01 9.04
C ALA A 936 13.29 26.91 10.31
N LEU A 937 12.03 27.28 10.18
CA LEU A 937 10.97 27.05 11.15
C LEU A 937 9.92 26.13 10.52
N GLY A 938 9.51 25.09 11.25
CA GLY A 938 8.53 24.09 10.80
C GLY A 938 7.31 24.03 11.72
N ILE A 939 6.17 23.60 11.19
CA ILE A 939 4.93 23.36 11.94
C ILE A 939 4.25 22.11 11.40
N CYS A 940 3.56 21.36 12.27
CA CYS A 940 2.94 20.05 11.99
C CYS A 940 3.90 18.85 11.85
N GLY A 941 5.07 18.91 12.49
CA GLY A 941 6.05 17.83 12.48
C GLY A 941 5.62 16.55 13.20
N SER A 942 6.17 15.39 12.82
CA SER A 942 5.76 14.08 13.36
C SER A 942 6.82 12.97 13.42
N GLN A 943 7.80 12.87 12.51
CA GLN A 943 8.69 11.69 12.40
C GLN A 943 10.05 11.89 13.08
N GLY A 944 10.55 13.13 13.13
CA GLY A 944 11.81 13.47 13.80
C GLY A 944 13.04 13.11 12.96
N SER A 945 12.90 13.17 11.64
CA SER A 945 13.90 12.75 10.67
C SER A 945 15.07 13.75 10.51
N ARG A 946 15.94 13.52 9.53
CA ARG A 946 17.05 14.42 9.21
C ARG A 946 16.56 15.69 8.51
N PHE A 947 17.11 16.85 8.87
CA PHE A 947 17.00 18.06 8.05
C PHE A 947 18.09 18.01 6.97
N PHE A 948 17.73 18.00 5.69
CA PHE A 948 18.64 18.13 4.53
C PHE A 948 19.99 17.42 4.69
N PRO A 949 20.03 16.10 4.89
CA PRO A 949 21.24 15.41 5.30
C PRO A 949 22.40 15.62 4.32
N ALA A 950 23.61 15.59 4.87
CA ALA A 950 24.83 15.98 4.19
C ALA A 950 25.30 15.05 3.07
N ASP A 951 24.58 13.95 2.82
CA ASP A 951 24.92 13.09 1.70
C ASP A 951 24.54 13.78 0.39
N SER A 952 25.38 13.63 -0.62
CA SER A 952 25.12 14.08 -2.00
C SER A 952 23.98 13.31 -2.69
N ASP A 953 23.17 12.64 -1.90
CA ASP A 953 22.42 11.47 -2.23
C ASP A 953 20.96 11.65 -1.83
N ALA A 954 20.14 12.02 -2.82
CA ALA A 954 18.71 12.25 -2.67
C ALA A 954 17.91 11.03 -2.16
N ARG A 955 18.55 9.86 -2.03
CA ARG A 955 17.98 8.65 -1.39
C ARG A 955 17.88 8.72 0.13
N LEU A 956 18.68 9.58 0.74
CA LEU A 956 18.76 9.73 2.18
C LEU A 956 18.17 11.08 2.65
N SER A 957 17.82 11.96 1.70
CA SER A 957 17.34 13.32 1.95
C SER A 957 15.83 13.38 2.14
N GLY A 958 15.41 12.95 3.33
CA GLY A 958 14.03 13.13 3.78
C GLY A 958 13.74 14.59 4.11
N TYR A 959 12.60 15.09 3.63
CA TYR A 959 11.91 16.15 4.33
C TYR A 959 11.03 15.54 5.42
N GLU A 960 11.17 16.09 6.60
CA GLU A 960 10.20 15.91 7.68
C GLU A 960 8.84 16.48 7.25
N ASN A 961 7.79 15.67 7.33
CA ASN A 961 6.44 16.04 6.86
C ASN A 961 5.88 17.22 7.68
N GLY A 962 5.36 18.24 6.99
CA GLY A 962 4.83 19.47 7.59
C GLY A 962 4.97 20.69 6.68
N TYR A 963 4.83 21.88 7.26
CA TYR A 963 5.05 23.15 6.55
C TYR A 963 6.31 23.83 7.07
N TRP A 964 7.20 24.22 6.16
CA TRP A 964 8.53 24.73 6.47
C TRP A 964 8.78 26.10 5.86
N LEU A 965 9.11 27.07 6.71
CA LEU A 965 9.63 28.37 6.32
C LEU A 965 11.16 28.32 6.36
N ILE A 966 11.80 28.33 5.18
CA ILE A 966 13.23 28.08 4.97
C ILE A 966 13.93 29.36 4.52
N TYR A 967 15.17 29.59 4.96
CA TYR A 967 16.04 30.66 4.48
C TYR A 967 17.50 30.23 4.39
N GLU A 968 18.06 30.36 3.19
CA GLU A 968 19.50 30.27 2.94
C GLU A 968 20.17 31.65 3.12
N ASN A 969 21.23 31.74 3.93
CA ASN A 969 21.96 33.01 4.11
C ASN A 969 22.67 33.48 2.83
N ARG A 970 22.99 32.55 1.93
CA ARG A 970 23.52 32.78 0.58
C ARG A 970 23.38 31.50 -0.24
N ALA A 971 23.45 31.66 -1.56
CA ALA A 971 23.50 30.56 -2.51
C ALA A 971 24.69 29.61 -2.23
N GLY A 972 24.46 28.32 -2.46
CA GLY A 972 25.39 27.21 -2.29
C GLY A 972 25.15 26.38 -1.03
N VAL A 973 23.96 26.40 -0.43
CA VAL A 973 23.63 25.46 0.66
C VAL A 973 23.17 24.12 0.08
N ASN A 974 22.43 24.13 -1.02
CA ASN A 974 21.95 22.94 -1.74
C ASN A 974 21.22 21.94 -0.82
N LEU A 975 19.97 22.26 -0.47
CA LEU A 975 19.14 21.54 0.50
C LEU A 975 18.72 20.13 0.05
N ASN A 976 18.96 19.78 -1.21
CA ASN A 976 18.62 18.50 -1.83
C ASN A 976 17.11 18.21 -1.81
N ASP A 977 16.33 19.23 -2.15
CA ASP A 977 14.88 19.36 -1.96
C ASP A 977 14.06 19.38 -3.26
N GLY A 978 14.74 19.20 -4.39
CA GLY A 978 14.18 19.41 -5.72
C GLY A 978 13.90 20.88 -6.07
N ARG A 979 14.26 21.83 -5.19
CA ARG A 979 14.20 23.27 -5.47
C ARG A 979 15.52 23.73 -6.08
N ILE A 980 15.50 24.96 -6.60
CA ILE A 980 16.73 25.67 -6.96
C ILE A 980 17.21 26.40 -5.70
N ASP A 981 18.50 26.30 -5.43
CA ASP A 981 19.26 27.03 -4.41
C ASP A 981 18.93 28.55 -4.44
N HIS A 982 18.56 29.11 -3.28
CA HIS A 982 17.72 30.31 -3.16
C HIS A 982 18.19 31.30 -2.07
N GLY A 983 19.50 31.50 -1.96
CA GLY A 983 20.12 32.50 -1.06
C GLY A 983 19.42 33.86 -0.98
N LEU A 984 19.21 34.33 0.27
CA LEU A 984 18.52 35.58 0.65
C LEU A 984 17.01 35.63 0.40
N ILE A 985 16.39 34.48 0.08
CA ILE A 985 14.95 34.30 -0.11
C ILE A 985 14.41 33.43 1.02
N TRP A 986 13.24 33.80 1.54
CA TRP A 986 12.43 32.94 2.41
C TRP A 986 11.45 32.15 1.56
N GLU A 987 11.57 30.83 1.52
CA GLU A 987 10.58 29.96 0.87
C GLU A 987 9.69 29.29 1.94
N LEU A 988 8.37 29.38 1.76
CA LEU A 988 7.42 28.55 2.48
C LEU A 988 7.10 27.34 1.60
N VAL A 989 7.38 26.14 2.09
CA VAL A 989 7.12 24.87 1.39
C VAL A 989 6.22 23.97 2.22
N HIS A 990 5.37 23.20 1.55
CA HIS A 990 4.68 22.04 2.09
C HIS A 990 5.46 20.78 1.71
N ALA A 991 5.88 20.03 2.70
CA ALA A 991 6.53 18.74 2.52
C ALA A 991 5.58 17.62 2.96
N SER A 992 5.10 16.82 2.00
CA SER A 992 4.18 15.70 2.20
C SER A 992 4.89 14.37 2.55
N HIS A 993 6.19 14.41 2.84
CA HIS A 993 7.11 13.36 2.41
C HIS A 993 7.24 12.09 3.26
N ASP A 994 7.53 11.01 2.53
CA ASP A 994 8.05 9.71 2.96
C ASP A 994 9.29 9.26 2.12
N GLN A 995 9.76 10.08 1.17
CA GLN A 995 10.77 9.79 0.12
C GLN A 995 10.39 8.70 -0.92
N MET A 996 9.16 8.19 -0.90
CA MET A 996 8.74 7.09 -1.77
C MET A 996 8.39 7.56 -3.18
N ASP A 997 7.76 8.73 -3.33
CA ASP A 997 7.31 9.30 -4.60
C ASP A 997 8.32 10.29 -5.22
N GLY A 998 9.09 10.98 -4.36
CA GLY A 998 10.16 11.91 -4.72
C GLY A 998 9.78 13.00 -5.73
N GLU A 999 8.54 13.46 -5.63
CA GLU A 999 8.15 14.79 -6.10
C GLU A 999 8.93 15.86 -5.30
N PRO A 1000 9.33 17.00 -5.89
CA PRO A 1000 9.91 18.11 -5.11
C PRO A 1000 8.92 18.65 -4.06
N VAL A 1001 9.44 19.27 -3.00
CA VAL A 1001 8.58 19.94 -2.01
C VAL A 1001 7.71 21.02 -2.66
N GLN A 1002 6.45 21.09 -2.25
CA GLN A 1002 5.48 22.00 -2.84
C GLN A 1002 5.75 23.43 -2.36
N LEU A 1003 6.30 24.28 -3.24
CA LEU A 1003 6.42 25.71 -2.96
C LEU A 1003 5.04 26.36 -2.79
N MET A 1004 4.84 27.02 -1.65
CA MET A 1004 3.63 27.78 -1.33
C MET A 1004 3.83 29.29 -1.56
N GLU A 1005 4.98 29.84 -1.18
CA GLU A 1005 5.34 31.27 -1.35
C GLU A 1005 6.86 31.48 -1.28
N ALA A 1006 7.40 32.53 -1.92
CA ALA A 1006 8.82 32.88 -1.89
C ALA A 1006 9.06 34.40 -1.82
N LEU A 1007 9.60 34.92 -0.71
CA LEU A 1007 9.81 36.36 -0.48
C LEU A 1007 11.25 36.71 -0.06
N PRO A 1008 11.93 37.65 -0.74
CA PRO A 1008 13.28 38.06 -0.37
C PRO A 1008 13.31 39.05 0.81
N ASN A 1009 14.42 39.05 1.57
CA ASN A 1009 14.61 39.91 2.77
C ASN A 1009 14.17 41.38 2.59
N PHE A 1010 14.44 41.99 1.43
CA PHE A 1010 14.12 43.40 1.20
C PHE A 1010 12.61 43.69 1.09
N VAL A 1011 11.78 42.70 0.74
CA VAL A 1011 10.31 42.81 0.75
C VAL A 1011 9.79 42.73 2.18
N LEU A 1012 10.38 41.85 2.98
CA LEU A 1012 10.04 41.66 4.40
C LEU A 1012 10.60 42.78 5.31
N GLY A 1013 11.49 43.63 4.78
CA GLY A 1013 12.15 44.70 5.55
C GLY A 1013 13.21 44.17 6.53
N ILE A 1014 13.75 42.99 6.25
CA ILE A 1014 14.75 42.29 7.09
C ILE A 1014 16.15 42.72 6.66
N ALA A 1015 16.98 43.07 7.64
CA ALA A 1015 18.42 43.23 7.45
C ALA A 1015 19.14 41.98 7.95
N GLU A 1016 20.22 41.58 7.27
CA GLU A 1016 21.09 40.49 7.68
C GLU A 1016 21.77 40.79 9.04
N GLY A 1017 21.97 39.74 9.84
CA GLY A 1017 22.67 39.83 11.12
C GLY A 1017 21.85 40.43 12.27
N GLN A 1018 20.52 40.37 12.22
CA GLN A 1018 19.61 40.88 13.26
C GLN A 1018 18.64 39.80 13.76
N TRP A 1019 18.01 40.07 14.90
CA TRP A 1019 16.85 39.31 15.39
C TRP A 1019 15.55 39.90 14.84
N VAL A 1020 14.61 39.05 14.44
CA VAL A 1020 13.28 39.45 13.95
C VAL A 1020 12.18 38.62 14.63
N PRO A 1021 11.02 39.21 14.94
CA PRO A 1021 9.88 38.45 15.48
C PRO A 1021 9.26 37.58 14.39
N PHE A 1022 8.75 36.40 14.75
CA PHE A 1022 7.97 35.55 13.89
C PHE A 1022 6.65 35.12 14.56
N SER A 1023 5.67 34.75 13.73
CA SER A 1023 4.44 34.08 14.13
C SER A 1023 4.03 33.06 13.08
N ILE A 1024 3.79 31.81 13.49
CA ILE A 1024 3.24 30.76 12.63
C ILE A 1024 1.98 30.25 13.32
N THR A 1025 0.83 30.36 12.65
CA THR A 1025 -0.47 29.91 13.17
C THR A 1025 -1.02 28.82 12.27
N LEU A 1026 -1.39 27.70 12.89
CA LEU A 1026 -2.20 26.64 12.31
C LEU A 1026 -3.56 26.65 13.00
N ASP A 1027 -4.63 26.86 12.23
CA ASP A 1027 -6.02 26.64 12.68
C ASP A 1027 -6.65 25.59 11.77
N PRO A 1028 -6.66 24.29 12.14
CA PRO A 1028 -7.23 23.24 11.31
C PRO A 1028 -8.77 23.28 11.25
N TYR A 1029 -9.42 24.07 12.10
CA TYR A 1029 -10.87 24.13 12.26
C TYR A 1029 -11.53 25.36 11.62
N GLU A 1030 -10.75 26.19 10.92
CA GLU A 1030 -11.28 27.34 10.19
C GLU A 1030 -12.30 26.88 9.11
N PRO A 1031 -13.52 27.48 9.05
CA PRO A 1031 -14.63 26.99 8.21
C PRO A 1031 -14.38 26.84 6.70
N THR A 1032 -13.28 27.40 6.16
CA THR A 1032 -12.90 27.28 4.75
C THR A 1032 -11.96 26.10 4.45
N GLY A 1033 -11.70 25.23 5.44
CA GLY A 1033 -10.92 23.99 5.29
C GLY A 1033 -9.71 23.87 6.21
N GLY A 1034 -9.60 24.75 7.20
CA GLY A 1034 -8.38 25.01 7.97
C GLY A 1034 -7.51 26.09 7.33
N GLN A 1035 -6.71 26.80 8.13
CA GLN A 1035 -5.90 27.95 7.74
C GLN A 1035 -4.46 27.83 8.26
N LEU A 1036 -3.50 28.16 7.39
CA LEU A 1036 -2.10 28.43 7.75
C LEU A 1036 -1.81 29.92 7.59
N VAL A 1037 -1.16 30.51 8.59
CA VAL A 1037 -0.68 31.90 8.58
C VAL A 1037 0.79 31.94 8.96
N VAL A 1038 1.60 32.63 8.16
CA VAL A 1038 3.04 32.80 8.40
C VAL A 1038 3.39 34.28 8.36
N ILE A 1039 3.92 34.81 9.45
CA ILE A 1039 4.33 36.21 9.61
C ILE A 1039 5.79 36.25 10.07
N LEU A 1040 6.60 37.08 9.43
CA LEU A 1040 8.00 37.33 9.80
C LEU A 1040 8.26 38.84 9.76
N ASN A 1041 8.89 39.39 10.80
CA ASN A 1041 9.21 40.82 10.91
C ASN A 1041 7.98 41.74 10.70
N ASP A 1042 6.85 41.41 11.33
CA ASP A 1042 5.54 42.06 11.18
C ASP A 1042 4.99 42.08 9.74
N ARG A 1043 5.48 41.20 8.86
CA ARG A 1043 4.99 41.00 7.48
C ARG A 1043 4.40 39.62 7.30
N GLU A 1044 3.17 39.56 6.83
CA GLU A 1044 2.55 38.33 6.36
C GLU A 1044 3.30 37.82 5.12
N ILE A 1045 3.89 36.63 5.23
CA ILE A 1045 4.43 35.86 4.12
C ILE A 1045 3.27 35.13 3.45
N PHE A 1046 2.48 34.39 4.24
CA PHE A 1046 1.40 33.56 3.72
C PHE A 1046 0.16 33.64 4.60
N ARG A 1047 -1.01 33.61 3.95
CA ARG A 1047 -2.31 33.29 4.56
C ARG A 1047 -3.14 32.55 3.53
N GLY A 1048 -3.54 31.33 3.85
CA GLY A 1048 -4.34 30.50 2.95
C GLY A 1048 -4.88 29.26 3.62
N ALA A 1049 -5.70 28.51 2.88
CA ALA A 1049 -6.16 27.20 3.30
C ALA A 1049 -5.00 26.21 3.38
N LEU A 1050 -5.16 25.15 4.18
CA LEU A 1050 -4.22 24.03 4.17
C LEU A 1050 -4.24 23.33 2.79
N PRO A 1051 -3.08 22.96 2.22
CA PRO A 1051 -2.99 22.07 1.06
C PRO A 1051 -3.76 20.76 1.28
N GLU A 1052 -4.22 20.17 0.18
CA GLU A 1052 -4.79 18.81 0.18
C GLU A 1052 -3.74 17.80 0.69
N GLY A 1053 -4.14 16.89 1.59
CA GLY A 1053 -3.22 15.98 2.28
C GLY A 1053 -2.32 16.63 3.35
N GLY A 1054 -2.36 17.96 3.52
CA GLY A 1054 -1.55 18.66 4.49
C GLY A 1054 -1.95 18.38 5.95
N ARG A 1055 -0.96 18.19 6.83
CA ARG A 1055 -1.19 17.87 8.25
C ARG A 1055 -1.95 18.99 8.99
N ARG A 1056 -2.73 18.56 9.99
CA ARG A 1056 -3.64 19.38 10.83
C ARG A 1056 -3.20 19.48 12.29
N SER A 1057 -2.24 18.67 12.71
CA SER A 1057 -1.55 18.72 14.00
C SER A 1057 -0.10 18.29 13.81
N GLY A 1058 0.71 18.50 14.84
CA GLY A 1058 2.09 18.06 14.89
C GLY A 1058 2.94 19.01 15.71
N ALA A 1059 4.20 18.70 15.96
CA ALA A 1059 5.08 19.55 16.76
C ALA A 1059 5.52 20.83 16.02
N PHE A 1060 5.99 21.82 16.78
CA PHE A 1060 6.79 22.93 16.24
C PHE A 1060 8.22 22.47 16.01
N GLN A 1061 8.82 22.86 14.89
CA GLN A 1061 10.14 22.39 14.47
C GLN A 1061 11.08 23.53 14.07
N VAL A 1062 12.37 23.24 14.11
CA VAL A 1062 13.46 24.17 13.85
C VAL A 1062 14.53 23.41 13.08
N GLY A 1063 14.77 23.79 11.83
CA GLY A 1063 15.75 23.12 10.97
C GLY A 1063 17.04 23.92 10.88
N PHE A 1064 18.20 23.26 10.85
CA PHE A 1064 19.48 23.87 10.51
C PHE A 1064 20.30 22.98 9.56
N ARG A 1065 20.98 23.59 8.58
CA ARG A 1065 21.90 22.90 7.67
C ARG A 1065 23.07 23.78 7.24
N GLU A 1066 24.30 23.31 7.33
CA GLU A 1066 25.49 23.93 6.73
C GLU A 1066 25.98 23.19 5.47
N ASN A 1067 26.67 23.87 4.53
CA ASN A 1067 27.31 23.20 3.39
C ASN A 1067 28.81 23.50 3.28
N HIS A 1068 29.55 23.21 4.36
CA HIS A 1068 31.00 23.36 4.39
C HIS A 1068 31.67 22.21 5.17
N ALA A 1069 32.98 22.06 4.97
CA ALA A 1069 33.75 21.00 5.60
C ALA A 1069 34.22 21.39 7.00
N GLY A 1070 33.85 20.59 7.99
CA GLY A 1070 34.19 20.80 9.40
C GLY A 1070 32.98 21.20 10.24
N PRO A 1071 33.12 21.26 11.57
CA PRO A 1071 32.02 21.55 12.47
C PRO A 1071 31.54 23.02 12.33
N PRO A 1072 30.24 23.30 12.49
CA PRO A 1072 29.71 24.66 12.47
C PRO A 1072 30.39 25.58 13.49
N ILE A 1073 30.78 26.78 13.07
CA ILE A 1073 31.39 27.79 13.94
C ILE A 1073 30.36 28.33 14.95
N ALA A 1074 30.82 28.98 16.02
CA ALA A 1074 29.97 29.35 17.15
C ALA A 1074 28.72 30.16 16.79
N SER A 1075 28.75 31.00 15.75
CA SER A 1075 27.63 31.84 15.29
C SER A 1075 26.62 31.11 14.41
N GLU A 1076 26.98 29.98 13.81
CA GLU A 1076 26.08 29.19 12.94
C GLU A 1076 25.03 28.42 13.74
N GLY A 1077 23.93 28.08 13.11
CA GLY A 1077 22.78 27.42 13.75
C GLY A 1077 21.50 28.23 13.56
N THR A 1078 20.36 27.59 13.75
CA THR A 1078 19.07 28.31 13.85
C THR A 1078 18.89 28.75 15.28
N TRP A 1079 18.88 30.07 15.50
CA TRP A 1079 18.82 30.65 16.84
C TRP A 1079 17.43 31.23 17.14
N ILE A 1080 16.84 30.78 18.24
CA ILE A 1080 15.51 31.20 18.69
C ILE A 1080 15.55 31.65 20.15
N ASP A 1081 14.85 32.75 20.44
CA ASP A 1081 14.61 33.29 21.79
C ASP A 1081 13.12 33.63 21.96
N ASN A 1082 12.67 33.88 23.20
CA ASN A 1082 11.30 34.27 23.55
C ASN A 1082 10.20 33.36 22.99
N LEU A 1083 10.46 32.05 22.86
CA LEU A 1083 9.52 31.12 22.23
C LEU A 1083 8.25 30.97 23.09
N HIS A 1084 7.10 31.20 22.48
CA HIS A 1084 5.78 31.07 23.08
C HIS A 1084 4.86 30.26 22.16
N ILE A 1085 4.09 29.35 22.75
CA ILE A 1085 3.12 28.53 22.03
C ILE A 1085 1.77 28.66 22.74
N ASP A 1086 0.73 29.05 22.01
CA ASP A 1086 -0.64 29.26 22.51
C ASP A 1086 -1.65 28.62 21.55
N HIS A 1087 -2.92 28.50 21.96
CA HIS A 1087 -4.00 28.02 21.10
C HIS A 1087 -4.29 28.99 19.95
N ALA A 1088 -4.62 28.46 18.76
CA ALA A 1088 -5.06 29.29 17.63
C ALA A 1088 -6.54 29.70 17.75
N GLY A 1089 -7.39 28.80 18.25
CA GLY A 1089 -8.85 29.00 18.31
C GLY A 1089 -9.52 28.60 19.64
N PRO A 1090 -10.85 28.82 19.75
CA PRO A 1090 -11.67 28.31 20.85
C PRO A 1090 -11.71 26.77 20.86
N GLU A 1091 -12.18 26.15 21.94
CA GLU A 1091 -12.34 24.68 21.97
C GLU A 1091 -13.35 24.26 20.91
N SER A 1092 -13.06 23.19 20.16
CA SER A 1092 -14.10 22.51 19.39
C SER A 1092 -15.21 22.08 20.37
N GLN A 1093 -16.47 22.41 20.08
CA GLN A 1093 -17.60 21.91 20.87
C GLN A 1093 -17.95 20.45 20.52
N ALA A 1094 -17.20 19.84 19.59
CA ALA A 1094 -17.27 18.43 19.26
C ALA A 1094 -16.49 17.60 20.29
N GLY A 1095 -17.15 17.29 21.42
CA GLY A 1095 -16.61 16.36 22.44
C GLY A 1095 -16.55 14.89 22.01
N SER A 1096 -16.35 14.66 20.71
CA SER A 1096 -16.19 13.39 20.01
C SER A 1096 -15.87 13.69 18.54
N ASP A 1097 -14.63 14.09 18.25
CA ASP A 1097 -14.12 14.06 16.86
C ASP A 1097 -13.84 12.58 16.51
N PRO A 1098 -14.34 12.05 15.38
CA PRO A 1098 -14.30 10.62 15.06
C PRO A 1098 -13.17 10.26 14.08
N ASP A 1099 -12.03 10.94 14.18
CA ASP A 1099 -10.75 10.58 13.54
C ASP A 1099 -9.94 9.67 14.49
#